data_AF-A0A1I6XC03-F1
#
_entry.id   AF-A0A1I6XC03-F1
#
_cell.length_a   1.000
_cell.length_b   1.000
_cell.length_c   1.000
_cell.angle_alpha   90.00
_cell.angle_beta   90.00
_cell.angle_gamma   90.00
#
_symmetry.space_group_name_H-M   'P 1'
#
loop_
_entity.id
_entity.type
_entity.pdbx_description
1 polymer ?
#
loop_
_entity_poly.entity_id
_entity_poly.type
_entity_poly.pdbx_seq_one_letter_code
_entity_poly.pdbx_strand_id
1 'polypeptide(L)'
;MTVPLSHWPTPLDRAPRLSAALGLRPGDLSVKRDDLIDLGGGNKVRKLEHLVAEAVRDGATVLVTQGGMQSNHARMTAAAAARLGLRAVLVLGGTPARDRPGNLVLEGALGARVVVVADPADVDARVAEVAGDLRAAGEVPAVLPLGGSSVTGARGYLACAAELQQQAPDARHVVVAVGSGGTMAGLVAGLGADRVLGVDTGAVPDPVERVTALAAALGCPEAPLGCAGTRSAAATGHPPRQPGPRCGRRPARRGCCSTPCTRPRRWRDWPPRWPTARSGRASRPCSCTPAACPGSSGTRWPPSSPPRSWSRRSLAGAMTTARPRADACPGALQTHSAADGELARVRVPGGLLTAAQLRALAAAARDLGDGALEMTSRGNLQLRGLASGAARELGDRLAAAGLLPSETHERVRNVLASALTGRAGGLLDARPWTTALDAGLCADPALAALPGRYLATLDDGRGDVSGLGGDVGLLALSPSSVALLLAGEDSGLRAASAGAVDLLLAATRAFLAERDAQGGTAWRLAELDDGVARVAARLDGPRSAPVAVPAAPAAGPVGAETQADGRTALTGVVPLGRIAAGQADLLGSLTGEVQLTPWRSVMVPDLAEDRVDDAAVDLHRTGIVFDAASPWVRVTACAGRPGCARSLADVRADAAAAVASGAVPEDSRVHWAGCERRCGRPRGDVLDVVATPVGYRVG
;
A
#
# COMPACT_ATOMS: atom_id res chain seq x y z
N MET A 1 -32.41 -30.34 15.51
CA MET A 1 -31.43 -31.44 15.41
C MET A 1 -30.18 -30.88 14.76
N THR A 2 -29.02 -31.06 15.38
CA THR A 2 -27.70 -30.64 14.90
C THR A 2 -26.77 -31.85 14.87
N VAL A 3 -25.68 -31.76 14.11
CA VAL A 3 -24.56 -32.70 14.16
C VAL A 3 -23.40 -31.98 14.84
N PRO A 4 -22.83 -32.50 15.94
CA PRO A 4 -21.73 -31.85 16.62
C PRO A 4 -20.45 -31.94 15.76
N LEU A 5 -19.99 -30.78 15.31
CA LEU A 5 -18.78 -30.64 14.49
C LEU A 5 -17.62 -29.98 15.25
N SER A 6 -17.90 -29.32 16.38
CA SER A 6 -16.91 -28.61 17.20
C SER A 6 -17.31 -28.59 18.67
N HIS A 7 -16.41 -28.07 19.50
CA HIS A 7 -16.66 -27.74 20.89
C HIS A 7 -17.17 -26.30 21.06
N TRP A 8 -18.09 -26.11 22.02
CA TRP A 8 -18.73 -24.83 22.35
C TRP A 8 -18.72 -24.63 23.88
N PRO A 9 -18.72 -23.38 24.41
CA PRO A 9 -18.65 -22.11 23.68
C PRO A 9 -17.22 -21.80 23.21
N THR A 10 -17.07 -21.01 22.14
CA THR A 10 -15.73 -20.52 21.75
C THR A 10 -15.26 -19.40 22.71
N PRO A 11 -13.94 -19.21 22.90
CA PRO A 11 -13.43 -18.15 23.77
C PRO A 11 -13.83 -16.74 23.33
N LEU A 12 -13.85 -15.81 24.28
CA LEU A 12 -14.03 -14.38 24.05
C LEU A 12 -12.83 -13.63 24.61
N ASP A 13 -11.93 -13.18 23.75
CA ASP A 13 -10.65 -12.61 24.16
C ASP A 13 -10.71 -11.08 24.16
N ARG A 14 -10.23 -10.45 25.23
CA ARG A 14 -10.06 -8.99 25.26
C ARG A 14 -8.99 -8.59 24.26
N ALA A 15 -9.22 -7.49 23.53
CA ALA A 15 -8.28 -6.98 22.53
C ALA A 15 -7.74 -5.59 22.91
N PRO A 16 -7.00 -5.44 24.04
CA PRO A 16 -6.67 -4.14 24.62
C PRO A 16 -5.84 -3.24 23.68
N ARG A 17 -4.93 -3.81 22.90
CA ARG A 17 -4.12 -3.07 21.91
C ARG A 17 -4.97 -2.56 20.75
N LEU A 18 -5.91 -3.38 20.29
CA LEU A 18 -6.83 -2.99 19.22
C LEU A 18 -7.86 -1.95 19.72
N SER A 19 -8.34 -2.09 20.96
CA SER A 19 -9.14 -1.05 21.61
C SER A 19 -8.43 0.30 21.56
N ALA A 20 -7.16 0.34 22.00
CA ALA A 20 -6.37 1.57 22.01
C ALA A 20 -6.16 2.15 20.61
N ALA A 21 -5.84 1.30 19.62
CA ALA A 21 -5.65 1.73 18.24
C ALA A 21 -6.93 2.33 17.60
N LEU A 22 -8.11 1.89 18.05
CA LEU A 22 -9.40 2.41 17.61
C LEU A 22 -9.90 3.59 18.46
N GLY A 23 -9.10 4.09 19.41
CA GLY A 23 -9.49 5.17 20.31
C GLY A 23 -10.55 4.78 21.37
N LEU A 24 -10.73 3.48 21.61
CA LEU A 24 -11.61 2.94 22.65
C LEU A 24 -10.85 2.76 23.97
N ARG A 25 -11.56 2.67 25.11
CA ARG A 25 -10.88 2.42 26.39
C ARG A 25 -10.36 0.98 26.43
N PRO A 26 -9.23 0.72 27.12
CA PRO A 26 -8.75 -0.64 27.33
C PRO A 26 -9.84 -1.52 27.93
N GLY A 27 -10.22 -2.58 27.20
CA GLY A 27 -11.28 -3.50 27.59
C GLY A 27 -12.64 -3.27 26.91
N ASP A 28 -12.85 -2.14 26.22
CA ASP A 28 -14.11 -1.89 25.49
C ASP A 28 -14.28 -2.78 24.24
N LEU A 29 -13.23 -3.51 23.82
CA LEU A 29 -13.27 -4.44 22.69
C LEU A 29 -12.87 -5.86 23.10
N SER A 30 -13.69 -6.82 22.69
CA SER A 30 -13.39 -8.26 22.77
C SER A 30 -13.67 -8.93 21.44
N VAL A 31 -12.98 -10.03 21.15
CA VAL A 31 -13.07 -10.79 19.90
C VAL A 31 -13.57 -12.19 20.21
N LYS A 32 -14.69 -12.57 19.60
CA LYS A 32 -15.23 -13.93 19.66
C LYS A 32 -14.35 -14.85 18.82
N ARG A 33 -13.64 -15.77 19.45
CA ARG A 33 -12.58 -16.60 18.85
C ARG A 33 -13.13 -17.82 18.10
N ASP A 34 -14.07 -17.60 17.18
CA ASP A 34 -14.55 -18.66 16.27
C ASP A 34 -13.44 -19.13 15.30
N ASP A 35 -12.30 -18.45 15.22
CA ASP A 35 -11.10 -18.92 14.53
C ASP A 35 -10.44 -20.14 15.20
N LEU A 36 -10.68 -20.36 16.50
CA LEU A 36 -10.13 -21.49 17.27
C LEU A 36 -10.97 -22.78 17.18
N ILE A 37 -11.99 -22.81 16.33
CA ILE A 37 -12.82 -24.00 16.10
C ILE A 37 -11.97 -25.13 15.49
N ASP A 38 -12.10 -26.34 16.03
CA ASP A 38 -11.25 -27.52 15.74
C ASP A 38 -11.52 -28.20 14.39
N LEU A 39 -12.56 -27.80 13.65
CA LEU A 39 -12.82 -28.24 12.28
C LEU A 39 -12.14 -27.34 11.24
N GLY A 40 -10.86 -27.02 11.47
CA GLY A 40 -10.06 -26.19 10.59
C GLY A 40 -10.37 -24.69 10.69
N GLY A 41 -10.96 -24.22 11.79
CA GLY A 41 -11.15 -22.81 12.12
C GLY A 41 -12.22 -22.07 11.30
N GLY A 42 -12.90 -21.15 11.96
CA GLY A 42 -13.77 -20.17 11.32
C GLY A 42 -15.25 -20.33 11.65
N ASN A 43 -15.94 -19.21 11.49
CA ASN A 43 -17.26 -18.99 12.04
C ASN A 43 -18.39 -19.73 11.27
N LYS A 44 -18.08 -20.45 10.17
CA LYS A 44 -19.10 -21.14 9.35
C LYS A 44 -19.45 -22.52 9.89
N VAL A 45 -18.61 -23.11 10.75
CA VAL A 45 -18.88 -24.42 11.38
C VAL A 45 -20.21 -24.41 12.14
N ARG A 46 -20.52 -23.31 12.86
CA ARG A 46 -21.81 -23.12 13.54
C ARG A 46 -23.01 -23.33 12.62
N LYS A 47 -22.91 -22.88 11.37
CA LYS A 47 -23.98 -23.02 10.38
C LYS A 47 -24.00 -24.43 9.78
N LEU A 48 -22.82 -25.02 9.59
CA LEU A 48 -22.67 -26.38 9.08
C LEU A 48 -23.26 -27.43 10.03
N GLU A 49 -23.20 -27.25 11.36
CA GLU A 49 -23.82 -28.19 12.31
C GLU A 49 -25.33 -28.37 12.07
N HIS A 50 -26.00 -27.33 11.57
CA HIS A 50 -27.42 -27.38 11.20
C HIS A 50 -27.63 -27.88 9.77
N LEU A 51 -26.90 -27.30 8.82
CA LEU A 51 -27.03 -27.63 7.40
C LEU A 51 -26.68 -29.09 7.10
N VAL A 52 -25.60 -29.58 7.69
CA VAL A 52 -25.16 -30.97 7.49
C VAL A 52 -26.05 -31.93 8.26
N ALA A 53 -26.61 -31.54 9.41
CA ALA A 53 -27.62 -32.34 10.08
C ALA A 53 -28.92 -32.48 9.27
N GLU A 54 -29.28 -31.45 8.51
CA GLU A 54 -30.36 -31.52 7.53
C GLU A 54 -29.99 -32.46 6.39
N ALA A 55 -28.84 -32.27 5.76
CA ALA A 55 -28.35 -33.15 4.69
C ALA A 55 -28.31 -34.63 5.09
N VAL A 56 -27.75 -34.96 6.26
CA VAL A 56 -27.65 -36.35 6.76
C VAL A 56 -29.02 -36.95 7.02
N ARG A 57 -29.96 -36.17 7.57
CA ARG A 57 -31.35 -36.64 7.80
C ARG A 57 -32.05 -36.96 6.50
N ASP A 58 -31.77 -36.17 5.46
CA ASP A 58 -32.36 -36.33 4.13
C ASP A 58 -31.63 -37.40 3.30
N GLY A 59 -30.69 -38.14 3.90
CA GLY A 59 -29.98 -39.26 3.27
C GLY A 59 -28.91 -38.81 2.26
N ALA A 60 -28.38 -37.59 2.38
CA ALA A 60 -27.37 -37.10 1.46
C ALA A 60 -26.10 -37.96 1.48
N THR A 61 -25.59 -38.28 0.29
CA THR A 61 -24.33 -39.01 0.10
C THR A 61 -23.16 -38.08 -0.24
N VAL A 62 -23.47 -36.87 -0.71
CA VAL A 62 -22.48 -35.86 -1.14
C VAL A 62 -22.95 -34.45 -0.78
N LEU A 63 -22.03 -33.65 -0.24
CA LEU A 63 -22.23 -32.21 -0.04
C LEU A 63 -21.70 -31.44 -1.25
N VAL A 64 -22.53 -30.55 -1.80
CA VAL A 64 -22.13 -29.66 -2.90
C VAL A 64 -22.20 -28.22 -2.39
N THR A 65 -21.14 -27.43 -2.55
CA THR A 65 -21.18 -26.01 -2.16
C THR A 65 -20.36 -25.13 -3.08
N GLN A 66 -20.45 -23.82 -2.85
CA GLN A 66 -19.83 -22.79 -3.67
C GLN A 66 -19.04 -21.75 -2.87
N GLY A 67 -18.13 -21.07 -3.55
CA GLY A 67 -17.40 -19.92 -3.03
C GLY A 67 -16.28 -19.48 -3.98
N GLY A 68 -15.44 -18.54 -3.53
CA GLY A 68 -14.21 -18.20 -4.25
C GLY A 68 -13.10 -19.24 -4.03
N MET A 69 -12.05 -19.19 -4.84
CA MET A 69 -10.90 -20.10 -4.82
C MET A 69 -10.23 -20.33 -3.44
N GLN A 70 -10.38 -19.40 -2.49
CA GLN A 70 -9.85 -19.49 -1.13
C GLN A 70 -10.97 -19.42 -0.08
N SER A 71 -12.14 -19.96 -0.39
CA SER A 71 -13.31 -19.92 0.49
C SER A 71 -13.10 -20.78 1.74
N ASN A 72 -13.04 -20.13 2.91
CA ASN A 72 -13.04 -20.85 4.20
C ASN A 72 -14.33 -21.69 4.38
N HIS A 73 -15.45 -21.26 3.80
CA HIS A 73 -16.69 -22.05 3.82
C HIS A 73 -16.52 -23.36 3.04
N ALA A 74 -15.94 -23.31 1.85
CA ALA A 74 -15.73 -24.50 1.02
C ALA A 74 -14.81 -25.51 1.73
N ARG A 75 -13.68 -25.04 2.28
CA ARG A 75 -12.79 -25.85 3.12
C ARG A 75 -13.52 -26.50 4.30
N MET A 76 -14.28 -25.72 5.07
CA MET A 76 -15.01 -26.26 6.24
C MET A 76 -16.10 -27.26 5.83
N THR A 77 -16.76 -27.05 4.70
CA THR A 77 -17.73 -28.02 4.15
C THR A 77 -17.04 -29.33 3.78
N ALA A 78 -15.87 -29.27 3.14
CA ALA A 78 -15.06 -30.46 2.86
C ALA A 78 -14.65 -31.19 4.15
N ALA A 79 -14.24 -30.45 5.19
CA ALA A 79 -13.86 -31.03 6.48
C ALA A 79 -15.06 -31.69 7.19
N ALA A 80 -16.24 -31.06 7.13
CA ALA A 80 -17.46 -31.63 7.69
C ALA A 80 -17.89 -32.91 6.94
N ALA A 81 -17.79 -32.91 5.60
CA ALA A 81 -18.08 -34.07 4.78
C ALA A 81 -17.14 -35.24 5.13
N ALA A 82 -15.83 -34.99 5.13
CA ALA A 82 -14.82 -35.99 5.46
C ALA A 82 -15.03 -36.59 6.86
N ARG A 83 -15.32 -35.75 7.86
CA ARG A 83 -15.60 -36.19 9.24
C ARG A 83 -16.80 -37.13 9.35
N LEU A 84 -17.80 -36.96 8.48
CA LEU A 84 -19.05 -37.73 8.50
C LEU A 84 -19.09 -38.84 7.45
N GLY A 85 -17.99 -39.08 6.73
CA GLY A 85 -17.93 -40.08 5.66
C GLY A 85 -18.75 -39.72 4.41
N LEU A 86 -19.08 -38.44 4.22
CA LEU A 86 -19.75 -37.94 3.02
C LEU A 86 -18.72 -37.49 1.98
N ARG A 87 -19.10 -37.54 0.70
CA ARG A 87 -18.30 -36.91 -0.36
C ARG A 87 -18.50 -35.39 -0.36
N ALA A 88 -17.52 -34.64 -0.87
CA ALA A 88 -17.66 -33.20 -1.09
C ALA A 88 -17.31 -32.81 -2.53
N VAL A 89 -18.15 -31.96 -3.13
CA VAL A 89 -17.86 -31.29 -4.40
C VAL A 89 -17.93 -29.78 -4.20
N LEU A 90 -16.83 -29.09 -4.49
CA LEU A 90 -16.67 -27.65 -4.28
C LEU A 90 -16.63 -26.96 -5.64
N VAL A 91 -17.63 -26.13 -5.94
CA VAL A 91 -17.69 -25.34 -7.17
C VAL A 91 -17.14 -23.95 -6.87
N LEU A 92 -15.92 -23.67 -7.34
CA LEU A 92 -15.15 -22.48 -6.94
C LEU A 92 -14.96 -21.51 -8.10
N GLY A 93 -15.37 -20.26 -7.89
CA GLY A 93 -15.20 -19.17 -8.84
C GLY A 93 -13.81 -18.54 -8.77
N GLY A 94 -13.21 -18.30 -9.94
CA GLY A 94 -11.92 -17.62 -10.13
C GLY A 94 -10.86 -18.50 -10.77
N THR A 95 -9.63 -17.97 -10.85
CA THR A 95 -8.48 -18.70 -11.42
C THR A 95 -7.58 -19.25 -10.31
N PRO A 96 -7.14 -20.53 -10.36
CA PRO A 96 -6.20 -21.08 -9.39
C PRO A 96 -4.86 -20.35 -9.48
N ALA A 97 -4.42 -19.73 -8.38
CA ALA A 97 -3.06 -19.22 -8.26
C ALA A 97 -2.08 -20.41 -8.23
N ARG A 98 -1.16 -20.49 -9.18
CA ARG A 98 -0.23 -21.63 -9.34
C ARG A 98 0.81 -21.74 -8.21
N ASP A 99 0.97 -20.70 -7.41
CA ASP A 99 2.10 -20.50 -6.49
C ASP A 99 1.71 -20.30 -5.02
N ARG A 100 0.40 -20.31 -4.68
CA ARG A 100 -0.08 -20.14 -3.29
C ARG A 100 -1.23 -21.10 -2.96
N PRO A 101 -0.93 -22.38 -2.74
CA PRO A 101 -2.00 -23.34 -2.54
C PRO A 101 -2.44 -23.33 -1.07
N GLY A 102 -3.36 -22.41 -0.75
CA GLY A 102 -3.97 -22.27 0.58
C GLY A 102 -5.07 -23.31 0.82
N ASN A 103 -6.33 -22.89 0.79
CA ASN A 103 -7.47 -23.78 1.05
C ASN A 103 -7.56 -24.94 0.05
N LEU A 104 -7.13 -24.76 -1.21
CA LEU A 104 -7.14 -25.81 -2.23
C LEU A 104 -6.33 -27.07 -1.85
N VAL A 105 -5.19 -26.91 -1.16
CA VAL A 105 -4.41 -28.06 -0.67
C VAL A 105 -5.16 -28.80 0.43
N LEU A 106 -5.77 -28.07 1.35
CA LEU A 106 -6.56 -28.67 2.43
C LEU A 106 -7.80 -29.37 1.88
N GLU A 107 -8.47 -28.77 0.90
CA GLU A 107 -9.63 -29.37 0.21
C GLU A 107 -9.24 -30.67 -0.49
N GLY A 108 -8.10 -30.71 -1.18
CA GLY A 108 -7.56 -31.93 -1.77
C GLY A 108 -7.21 -33.00 -0.73
N ALA A 109 -6.55 -32.62 0.38
CA ALA A 109 -6.22 -33.52 1.48
C ALA A 109 -7.46 -34.07 2.19
N LEU A 110 -8.56 -33.31 2.20
CA LEU A 110 -9.88 -33.71 2.72
C LEU A 110 -10.68 -34.56 1.73
N GLY A 111 -10.13 -34.88 0.55
CA GLY A 111 -10.77 -35.72 -0.45
C GLY A 111 -11.90 -35.02 -1.22
N ALA A 112 -11.96 -33.68 -1.20
CA ALA A 112 -12.97 -32.94 -1.94
C ALA A 112 -12.65 -32.87 -3.44
N ARG A 113 -13.66 -33.04 -4.28
CA ARG A 113 -13.56 -32.76 -5.72
C ARG A 113 -13.77 -31.26 -5.95
N VAL A 114 -12.76 -30.58 -6.48
CA VAL A 114 -12.87 -29.15 -6.84
C VAL A 114 -13.26 -28.99 -8.31
N VAL A 115 -14.30 -28.22 -8.57
CA VAL A 115 -14.75 -27.80 -9.90
C VAL A 115 -14.50 -26.30 -10.02
N VAL A 116 -13.55 -25.90 -10.85
CA VAL A 116 -13.19 -24.48 -11.02
C VAL A 116 -14.04 -23.86 -12.13
N VAL A 117 -14.58 -22.67 -11.86
CA VAL A 117 -15.37 -21.87 -12.79
C VAL A 117 -14.64 -20.54 -13.02
N ALA A 118 -14.33 -20.22 -14.27
CA ALA A 118 -13.52 -19.05 -14.59
C ALA A 118 -14.24 -17.73 -14.22
N ASP A 119 -15.51 -17.61 -14.59
CA ASP A 119 -16.35 -16.45 -14.28
C ASP A 119 -17.17 -16.73 -12.99
N PRO A 120 -17.04 -15.90 -11.94
CA PRO A 120 -17.89 -16.00 -10.75
C PRO A 120 -19.40 -15.95 -11.03
N ALA A 121 -19.83 -15.31 -12.13
CA ALA A 121 -21.25 -15.24 -12.51
C ALA A 121 -21.84 -16.60 -12.88
N ASP A 122 -21.01 -17.55 -13.35
CA ASP A 122 -21.45 -18.87 -13.81
C ASP A 122 -21.50 -19.92 -12.69
N VAL A 123 -21.06 -19.59 -11.48
CA VAL A 123 -20.91 -20.54 -10.37
C VAL A 123 -22.24 -21.20 -10.00
N ASP A 124 -23.31 -20.42 -9.88
CA ASP A 124 -24.64 -20.94 -9.52
C ASP A 124 -25.18 -21.93 -10.57
N ALA A 125 -25.02 -21.60 -11.86
CA ALA A 125 -25.39 -22.48 -12.96
C ALA A 125 -24.58 -23.79 -12.91
N ARG A 126 -23.28 -23.69 -12.64
CA ARG A 126 -22.41 -24.86 -12.55
C ARG A 126 -22.73 -25.73 -11.33
N VAL A 127 -23.12 -25.15 -10.20
CA VAL A 127 -23.61 -25.91 -9.03
C VAL A 127 -24.84 -26.73 -9.39
N ALA A 128 -25.79 -26.14 -10.11
CA ALA A 128 -27.00 -26.84 -10.54
C ALA A 128 -26.68 -28.01 -11.47
N GLU A 129 -25.77 -27.82 -12.42
CA GLU A 129 -25.31 -28.87 -13.34
C GLU A 129 -24.63 -30.02 -12.58
N VAL A 130 -23.65 -29.71 -11.71
CA VAL A 130 -22.95 -30.71 -10.89
C VAL A 130 -23.92 -31.51 -10.02
N ALA A 131 -24.91 -30.85 -9.42
CA ALA A 131 -25.93 -31.55 -8.64
C ALA A 131 -26.85 -32.42 -9.52
N GLY A 132 -27.12 -32.02 -10.76
CA GLY A 132 -27.84 -32.85 -11.74
C GLY A 132 -27.07 -34.10 -12.10
N ASP A 133 -25.79 -33.96 -12.44
CA ASP A 133 -24.89 -35.07 -12.79
C ASP A 133 -24.78 -36.10 -11.66
N LEU A 134 -24.65 -35.62 -10.41
CA LEU A 134 -24.58 -36.49 -9.24
C LEU A 134 -25.88 -37.29 -9.05
N ARG A 135 -27.05 -36.65 -9.22
CA ARG A 135 -28.35 -37.36 -9.17
C ARG A 135 -28.47 -38.41 -10.27
N ALA A 136 -28.04 -38.09 -11.48
CA ALA A 136 -28.04 -39.04 -12.60
C ALA A 136 -27.11 -40.24 -12.34
N ALA A 137 -26.05 -40.05 -11.55
CA ALA A 137 -25.16 -41.10 -11.09
C ALA A 137 -25.67 -41.89 -9.86
N GLY A 138 -26.89 -41.62 -9.39
CA GLY A 138 -27.50 -42.31 -8.23
C GLY A 138 -27.08 -41.76 -6.87
N GLU A 139 -26.38 -40.61 -6.83
CA GLU A 139 -26.03 -39.93 -5.58
C GLU A 139 -27.19 -39.04 -5.09
N VAL A 140 -27.19 -38.72 -3.79
CA VAL A 140 -28.14 -37.81 -3.16
C VAL A 140 -27.39 -36.53 -2.77
N PRO A 141 -27.29 -35.51 -3.66
CA PRO A 141 -26.55 -34.29 -3.36
C PRO A 141 -27.34 -33.32 -2.49
N ALA A 142 -26.72 -32.88 -1.39
CA ALA A 142 -27.17 -31.75 -0.60
C ALA A 142 -26.41 -30.48 -1.01
N VAL A 143 -27.12 -29.52 -1.63
CA VAL A 143 -26.55 -28.25 -2.08
C VAL A 143 -26.59 -27.23 -0.95
N LEU A 144 -25.41 -26.84 -0.45
CA LEU A 144 -25.26 -25.83 0.59
C LEU A 144 -25.05 -24.45 -0.05
N PRO A 145 -25.86 -23.44 0.31
CA PRO A 145 -25.80 -22.12 -0.32
C PRO A 145 -24.49 -21.39 0.02
N LEU A 146 -24.14 -20.35 -0.75
CA LEU A 146 -22.96 -19.53 -0.53
C LEU A 146 -22.81 -19.14 0.95
N GLY A 147 -21.64 -19.46 1.50
CA GLY A 147 -21.29 -19.20 2.89
C GLY A 147 -22.14 -19.95 3.92
N GLY A 148 -23.00 -20.89 3.54
CA GLY A 148 -23.97 -21.56 4.40
C GLY A 148 -25.12 -20.64 4.85
N SER A 149 -25.50 -19.68 4.02
CA SER A 149 -26.52 -18.69 4.35
C SER A 149 -27.93 -19.08 3.89
N SER A 150 -28.62 -19.77 4.78
CA SER A 150 -30.06 -20.07 4.75
C SER A 150 -30.67 -19.83 6.13
N VAL A 151 -31.99 -19.97 6.26
CA VAL A 151 -32.67 -19.94 7.57
C VAL A 151 -32.12 -21.05 8.47
N THR A 152 -31.97 -22.28 7.97
CA THR A 152 -31.39 -23.39 8.74
C THR A 152 -29.97 -23.08 9.22
N GLY A 153 -29.10 -22.59 8.32
CA GLY A 153 -27.72 -22.27 8.67
C GLY A 153 -27.63 -21.11 9.68
N ALA A 154 -28.45 -20.08 9.53
CA ALA A 154 -28.45 -18.92 10.41
C ALA A 154 -28.85 -19.26 11.87
N ARG A 155 -29.59 -20.34 12.11
CA ARG A 155 -29.89 -20.85 13.47
C ARG A 155 -28.63 -21.13 14.29
N GLY A 156 -27.52 -21.52 13.66
CA GLY A 156 -26.25 -21.75 14.36
C GLY A 156 -25.72 -20.52 15.10
N TYR A 157 -26.18 -19.32 14.72
CA TYR A 157 -25.80 -18.08 15.37
C TYR A 157 -26.76 -17.62 16.49
N LEU A 158 -27.90 -18.29 16.67
CA LEU A 158 -28.73 -18.11 17.88
C LEU A 158 -28.01 -18.64 19.12
N ALA A 159 -27.33 -19.80 19.00
CA ALA A 159 -26.49 -20.33 20.06
C ALA A 159 -25.33 -19.37 20.38
N CYS A 160 -24.65 -18.84 19.36
CA CYS A 160 -23.59 -17.86 19.55
C CYS A 160 -24.09 -16.56 20.21
N ALA A 161 -25.30 -16.10 19.89
CA ALA A 161 -25.93 -14.98 20.56
C ALA A 161 -26.13 -15.25 22.07
N ALA A 162 -26.62 -16.44 22.44
CA ALA A 162 -26.74 -16.84 23.84
C ALA A 162 -25.37 -16.94 24.54
N GLU A 163 -24.35 -17.48 23.86
CA GLU A 163 -22.98 -17.50 24.37
C GLU A 163 -22.46 -16.09 24.65
N LEU A 164 -22.68 -15.14 23.74
CA LEU A 164 -22.26 -13.75 23.91
C LEU A 164 -22.98 -13.05 25.06
N GLN A 165 -24.27 -13.32 25.25
CA GLN A 165 -25.03 -12.81 26.40
C GLN A 165 -24.48 -13.32 27.74
N GLN A 166 -23.98 -14.56 27.78
CA GLN A 166 -23.36 -15.14 28.98
C GLN A 166 -21.91 -14.65 29.19
N GLN A 167 -21.11 -14.60 28.12
CA GLN A 167 -19.68 -14.26 28.18
C GLN A 167 -19.44 -12.75 28.31
N ALA A 168 -20.35 -11.92 27.81
CA ALA A 168 -20.26 -10.47 27.86
C ALA A 168 -21.65 -9.81 27.97
N PRO A 169 -22.34 -9.96 29.12
CA PRO A 169 -23.69 -9.40 29.32
C PRO A 169 -23.75 -7.90 29.09
N ASP A 170 -22.67 -7.17 29.44
CA ASP A 170 -22.58 -5.71 29.33
C ASP A 170 -22.20 -5.21 27.93
N ALA A 171 -21.99 -6.12 26.96
CA ALA A 171 -21.61 -5.72 25.60
C ALA A 171 -22.76 -4.95 24.94
N ARG A 172 -22.54 -3.66 24.66
CA ARG A 172 -23.55 -2.80 24.01
C ARG A 172 -23.80 -3.22 22.56
N HIS A 173 -22.73 -3.49 21.82
CA HIS A 173 -22.79 -3.83 20.40
C HIS A 173 -21.95 -5.06 20.07
N VAL A 174 -22.43 -5.85 19.11
CA VAL A 174 -21.70 -6.93 18.45
C VAL A 174 -21.47 -6.52 17.00
N VAL A 175 -20.21 -6.43 16.59
CA VAL A 175 -19.82 -6.05 15.23
C VAL A 175 -19.48 -7.29 14.43
N VAL A 176 -20.01 -7.42 13.22
CA VAL A 176 -19.82 -8.61 12.37
C VAL A 176 -19.68 -8.25 10.90
N ALA A 177 -18.76 -8.92 10.20
CA ALA A 177 -18.63 -8.79 8.76
C ALA A 177 -19.81 -9.47 8.03
N VAL A 178 -20.36 -8.80 7.03
CA VAL A 178 -21.52 -9.21 6.25
C VAL A 178 -21.07 -9.62 4.86
N GLY A 179 -20.92 -10.93 4.66
CA GLY A 179 -20.74 -11.54 3.34
C GLY A 179 -22.09 -11.99 2.78
N SER A 180 -22.43 -13.26 2.98
CA SER A 180 -23.71 -13.86 2.56
C SER A 180 -24.88 -13.62 3.55
N GLY A 181 -24.68 -12.81 4.59
CA GLY A 181 -25.72 -12.34 5.53
C GLY A 181 -26.11 -13.28 6.69
N GLY A 182 -26.06 -14.61 6.48
CA GLY A 182 -26.63 -15.56 7.47
C GLY A 182 -26.03 -15.53 8.89
N THR A 183 -24.77 -15.13 9.05
CA THR A 183 -24.18 -14.95 10.39
C THR A 183 -24.80 -13.76 11.13
N MET A 184 -24.91 -12.61 10.45
CA MET A 184 -25.53 -11.42 11.02
C MET A 184 -27.00 -11.68 11.33
N ALA A 185 -27.73 -12.36 10.44
CA ALA A 185 -29.15 -12.67 10.64
C ALA A 185 -29.41 -13.46 11.93
N GLY A 186 -28.61 -14.49 12.22
CA GLY A 186 -28.74 -15.24 13.47
C GLY A 186 -28.37 -14.43 14.72
N LEU A 187 -27.36 -13.56 14.64
CA LEU A 187 -27.02 -12.64 15.72
C LEU A 187 -28.12 -11.60 15.97
N VAL A 188 -28.68 -11.03 14.90
CA VAL A 188 -29.81 -10.08 14.97
C VAL A 188 -31.02 -10.76 15.60
N ALA A 189 -31.36 -11.97 15.18
CA ALA A 189 -32.49 -12.71 15.76
C ALA A 189 -32.28 -13.04 17.25
N GLY A 190 -31.04 -13.30 17.68
CA GLY A 190 -30.74 -13.65 19.08
C GLY A 190 -30.47 -12.46 20.01
N LEU A 191 -29.96 -11.33 19.49
CA LEU A 191 -29.55 -10.17 20.29
C LEU A 191 -30.42 -8.93 20.07
N GLY A 192 -31.18 -8.88 18.97
CA GLY A 192 -31.92 -7.71 18.50
C GLY A 192 -31.09 -6.84 17.54
N ALA A 193 -31.79 -6.21 16.59
CA ALA A 193 -31.21 -5.37 15.54
C ALA A 193 -30.36 -4.21 16.11
N ASP A 194 -30.79 -3.59 17.21
CA ASP A 194 -30.10 -2.44 17.82
C ASP A 194 -28.72 -2.78 18.41
N ARG A 195 -28.48 -4.08 18.67
CA ARG A 195 -27.23 -4.55 19.26
C ARG A 195 -26.24 -5.06 18.22
N VAL A 196 -26.63 -5.29 16.96
CA VAL A 196 -25.75 -5.92 15.96
C VAL A 196 -25.42 -4.94 14.85
N LEU A 197 -24.12 -4.65 14.69
CA LEU A 197 -23.60 -3.78 13.65
C LEU A 197 -22.95 -4.62 12.55
N GLY A 198 -23.43 -4.47 11.33
CA GLY A 198 -22.88 -5.13 10.15
C GLY A 198 -21.83 -4.28 9.44
N VAL A 199 -20.72 -4.89 9.04
CA VAL A 199 -19.73 -4.31 8.11
C VAL A 199 -19.85 -5.02 6.78
N ASP A 200 -20.41 -4.35 5.77
CA ASP A 200 -20.56 -4.93 4.42
C ASP A 200 -19.19 -5.22 3.79
N THR A 201 -19.09 -6.39 3.16
CA THR A 201 -17.88 -6.86 2.48
C THR A 201 -18.00 -6.88 0.97
N GLY A 202 -19.17 -6.50 0.41
CA GLY A 202 -19.42 -6.46 -1.03
C GLY A 202 -19.64 -7.84 -1.67
N ALA A 203 -19.93 -8.88 -0.87
CA ALA A 203 -20.08 -10.24 -1.37
C ALA A 203 -21.44 -10.52 -2.03
N VAL A 204 -22.44 -9.68 -1.77
CA VAL A 204 -23.79 -9.74 -2.35
C VAL A 204 -24.28 -8.31 -2.63
N PRO A 205 -25.12 -8.09 -3.65
CA PRO A 205 -25.58 -6.74 -4.02
C PRO A 205 -26.48 -6.09 -2.96
N ASP A 206 -27.33 -6.89 -2.30
CA ASP A 206 -28.37 -6.39 -1.37
C ASP A 206 -28.23 -7.01 0.03
N PRO A 207 -27.15 -6.73 0.77
CA PRO A 207 -26.86 -7.40 2.05
C PRO A 207 -27.92 -7.10 3.12
N VAL A 208 -28.48 -5.89 3.14
CA VAL A 208 -29.50 -5.47 4.12
C VAL A 208 -30.80 -6.24 3.94
N GLU A 209 -31.32 -6.30 2.72
CA GLU A 209 -32.55 -7.02 2.40
C GLU A 209 -32.39 -8.51 2.75
N ARG A 210 -31.24 -9.10 2.37
CA ARG A 210 -30.95 -10.50 2.63
C ARG A 210 -30.86 -10.82 4.12
N VAL A 211 -30.19 -9.99 4.92
CA VAL A 211 -30.12 -10.17 6.38
C VAL A 211 -31.51 -10.00 7.00
N THR A 212 -32.28 -8.99 6.56
CA THR A 212 -33.65 -8.74 7.06
C THR A 212 -34.55 -9.94 6.81
N ALA A 213 -34.58 -10.46 5.58
CA ALA A 213 -35.39 -11.63 5.23
C ALA A 213 -35.02 -12.87 6.05
N LEU A 214 -33.73 -13.15 6.22
CA LEU A 214 -33.26 -14.28 7.02
C LEU A 214 -33.58 -14.11 8.51
N ALA A 215 -33.44 -12.91 9.07
CA ALA A 215 -33.74 -12.62 10.46
C ALA A 215 -35.25 -12.71 10.75
N ALA A 216 -36.10 -12.21 9.83
CA ALA A 216 -37.54 -12.33 9.91
C ALA A 216 -37.98 -13.81 9.91
N ALA A 217 -37.41 -14.62 9.01
CA ALA A 217 -37.67 -16.06 8.96
C ALA A 217 -37.18 -16.84 10.19
N LEU A 218 -36.29 -16.27 11.01
CA LEU A 218 -35.89 -16.79 12.32
C LEU A 218 -36.79 -16.34 13.48
N GLY A 219 -37.83 -15.53 13.20
CA GLY A 219 -38.80 -15.07 14.20
C GLY A 219 -38.49 -13.69 14.81
N CYS A 220 -37.64 -12.87 14.17
CA CYS A 220 -37.43 -11.48 14.60
C CYS A 220 -38.59 -10.59 14.09
N PRO A 221 -39.31 -9.84 14.95
CA PRO A 221 -40.31 -8.88 14.49
C PRO A 221 -39.65 -7.77 13.66
N GLU A 222 -40.35 -7.27 12.64
CA GLU A 222 -39.87 -6.25 11.69
C GLU A 222 -39.36 -5.00 12.43
N ALA A 223 -38.04 -4.87 12.55
CA ALA A 223 -37.36 -3.64 12.91
C ALA A 223 -36.40 -3.27 11.77
N PRO A 224 -36.44 -2.04 11.23
CA PRO A 224 -35.53 -1.65 10.16
C PRO A 224 -34.08 -1.72 10.65
N LEU A 225 -33.26 -2.56 10.01
CA LEU A 225 -31.83 -2.66 10.29
C LEU A 225 -31.17 -1.31 9.99
N GLY A 226 -30.73 -0.62 11.05
CA GLY A 226 -29.96 0.62 10.93
C GLY A 226 -28.58 0.34 10.36
N CYS A 227 -28.38 0.56 9.05
CA CYS A 227 -27.05 0.73 8.51
C CYS A 227 -26.51 2.07 8.97
N ALA A 228 -25.60 2.06 9.93
CA ALA A 228 -24.73 3.20 10.20
C ALA A 228 -23.72 3.33 9.05
N GLY A 229 -24.18 3.81 7.89
CA GLY A 229 -23.33 4.66 7.07
C GLY A 229 -23.05 5.89 7.93
N THR A 230 -21.79 6.15 8.24
CA THR A 230 -21.37 7.27 9.10
C THR A 230 -21.92 8.61 8.59
N ARG A 231 -23.10 9.02 9.07
CA ARG A 231 -23.54 10.41 9.16
C ARG A 231 -23.36 10.83 10.60
N SER A 232 -22.28 11.56 10.86
CA SER A 232 -22.09 12.26 12.13
C SER A 232 -23.15 13.36 12.26
N ALA A 233 -24.11 13.17 13.17
CA ALA A 233 -24.90 14.25 13.73
C ALA A 233 -24.26 14.65 15.07
N ALA A 234 -23.35 15.63 15.02
CA ALA A 234 -22.92 16.35 16.21
C ALA A 234 -24.08 17.20 16.73
N ALA A 235 -24.42 17.00 17.99
CA ALA A 235 -25.36 17.84 18.71
C ALA A 235 -24.83 19.28 18.82
N THR A 236 -25.50 20.23 18.17
CA THR A 236 -25.44 21.65 18.55
C THR A 236 -26.85 22.06 18.97
N GLY A 237 -27.01 22.36 20.27
CA GLY A 237 -28.29 22.74 20.84
C GLY A 237 -28.81 24.04 20.25
N HIS A 238 -30.08 24.02 19.84
CA HIS A 238 -31.00 25.16 19.79
C HIS A 238 -32.40 24.60 20.11
N PRO A 239 -33.23 25.29 20.92
CA PRO A 239 -34.51 24.75 21.36
C PRO A 239 -35.52 24.70 20.19
N PRO A 240 -36.45 23.73 20.18
CA PRO A 240 -37.39 23.58 19.07
C PRO A 240 -38.46 24.68 19.11
N ARG A 241 -38.68 25.35 17.98
CA ARG A 241 -39.90 26.14 17.73
C ARG A 241 -41.06 25.19 17.42
N GLN A 242 -42.21 25.46 18.02
CA GLN A 242 -43.45 24.69 17.89
C GLN A 242 -43.98 24.63 16.45
N PRO A 243 -44.68 23.54 16.04
CA PRO A 243 -45.34 23.46 14.74
C PRO A 243 -46.76 24.04 14.79
N GLY A 244 -47.06 24.99 13.89
CA GLY A 244 -48.42 25.42 13.56
C GLY A 244 -49.15 24.43 12.64
N PRO A 245 -50.49 24.47 12.56
CA PRO A 245 -51.29 23.31 12.17
C PRO A 245 -51.49 23.14 10.66
N ARG A 246 -51.81 21.89 10.32
CA ARG A 246 -52.11 21.32 8.99
C ARG A 246 -53.22 22.07 8.24
N CYS A 247 -53.11 22.11 6.90
CA CYS A 247 -54.28 22.25 6.02
C CYS A 247 -54.22 21.30 4.80
N GLY A 248 -55.27 20.46 4.69
CA GLY A 248 -56.12 20.28 3.51
C GLY A 248 -55.55 19.84 2.14
N ARG A 249 -56.01 18.66 1.70
CA ARG A 249 -55.92 18.07 0.35
C ARG A 249 -56.64 18.89 -0.75
N ARG A 250 -56.14 18.90 -2.00
CA ARG A 250 -56.75 18.35 -3.25
C ARG A 250 -56.01 18.82 -4.54
N PRO A 251 -56.22 18.17 -5.72
CA PRO A 251 -55.17 17.92 -6.71
C PRO A 251 -55.34 18.57 -8.11
N ALA A 252 -54.28 18.37 -8.94
CA ALA A 252 -54.19 18.31 -10.41
C ALA A 252 -54.09 19.62 -11.24
N ARG A 253 -53.00 19.78 -12.00
CA ARG A 253 -52.95 19.57 -13.48
C ARG A 253 -51.58 19.97 -14.10
N ARG A 254 -51.19 19.12 -15.06
CA ARG A 254 -50.22 19.15 -16.18
C ARG A 254 -49.44 20.43 -16.51
N GLY A 255 -48.15 20.25 -16.79
CA GLY A 255 -47.31 21.11 -17.64
C GLY A 255 -45.88 20.58 -17.74
N CYS A 256 -45.53 19.95 -18.86
CA CYS A 256 -44.17 19.48 -19.18
C CYS A 256 -43.18 20.66 -19.25
N CYS A 257 -42.03 20.53 -18.58
CA CYS A 257 -40.74 21.04 -19.04
C CYS A 257 -39.63 20.10 -18.55
N SER A 258 -38.79 19.71 -19.49
CA SER A 258 -37.65 18.80 -19.44
C SER A 258 -36.54 19.25 -18.48
N THR A 259 -36.02 18.32 -17.66
CA THR A 259 -34.60 18.00 -17.32
C THR A 259 -34.54 17.30 -15.95
N PRO A 260 -34.12 16.03 -15.80
CA PRO A 260 -33.76 15.49 -14.49
C PRO A 260 -32.35 15.93 -14.14
N CYS A 261 -32.26 16.86 -13.19
CA CYS A 261 -31.03 17.16 -12.47
C CYS A 261 -30.79 16.03 -11.46
N THR A 262 -29.98 15.02 -11.82
CA THR A 262 -29.48 14.00 -10.90
C THR A 262 -27.97 14.15 -10.77
N ARG A 263 -27.53 14.96 -9.79
CA ARG A 263 -26.16 14.90 -9.26
C ARG A 263 -26.15 13.97 -8.04
N PRO A 264 -25.49 12.80 -8.07
CA PRO A 264 -25.03 12.16 -6.84
C PRO A 264 -23.92 13.01 -6.21
N ARG A 265 -23.92 13.12 -4.89
CA ARG A 265 -22.93 13.90 -4.12
C ARG A 265 -21.54 13.25 -4.23
N ARG A 266 -20.53 14.09 -4.49
CA ARG A 266 -19.11 13.72 -4.68
C ARG A 266 -18.36 13.62 -3.34
N TRP A 267 -17.29 12.83 -3.34
CA TRP A 267 -16.29 12.71 -2.25
C TRP A 267 -15.42 13.97 -2.04
N ARG A 268 -15.58 15.01 -2.88
CA ARG A 268 -14.68 16.18 -2.94
C ARG A 268 -14.84 17.23 -1.82
N ASP A 269 -15.82 17.10 -0.92
CA ASP A 269 -16.12 18.16 0.06
C ASP A 269 -15.91 17.76 1.55
N TRP A 270 -14.88 16.97 1.86
CA TRP A 270 -14.49 16.73 3.26
C TRP A 270 -13.29 17.61 3.66
N PRO A 271 -13.43 18.57 4.60
CA PRO A 271 -12.28 19.27 5.16
C PRO A 271 -11.55 18.35 6.16
N PRO A 272 -10.21 18.25 6.16
CA PRO A 272 -9.50 17.43 7.13
C PRO A 272 -9.37 18.24 8.43
N ARG A 273 -10.29 18.04 9.38
CA ARG A 273 -10.09 18.48 10.76
C ARG A 273 -10.59 17.41 11.72
N TRP A 274 -9.67 16.63 12.27
CA TRP A 274 -9.90 15.87 13.50
C TRP A 274 -9.67 16.79 14.71
N PRO A 275 -10.43 16.66 15.81
CA PRO A 275 -10.36 17.61 16.91
C PRO A 275 -9.05 17.43 17.70
N THR A 276 -8.19 18.44 17.64
CA THR A 276 -7.16 18.68 18.64
C THR A 276 -7.84 18.88 20.00
N ALA A 277 -7.45 18.10 21.01
CA ALA A 277 -7.83 18.34 22.40
C ALA A 277 -7.39 19.76 22.80
N ARG A 278 -8.34 20.67 22.92
CA ARG A 278 -8.10 22.01 23.47
C ARG A 278 -7.90 21.88 24.97
N SER A 279 -6.69 22.22 25.40
CA SER A 279 -6.35 22.65 26.75
C SER A 279 -7.39 23.63 27.31
N GLY A 280 -8.02 23.26 28.42
CA GLY A 280 -8.89 24.14 29.18
C GLY A 280 -8.12 25.31 29.77
N ARG A 281 -8.58 26.54 29.51
CA ARG A 281 -8.15 27.75 30.20
C ARG A 281 -8.77 27.82 31.60
N ALA A 282 -7.89 27.98 32.57
CA ALA A 282 -7.96 28.87 33.73
C ALA A 282 -9.33 29.36 34.23
N SER A 283 -9.67 28.94 35.45
CA SER A 283 -10.40 29.73 36.45
C SER A 283 -9.51 29.87 37.71
N ARG A 284 -9.45 31.10 38.25
CA ARG A 284 -8.60 31.52 39.40
C ARG A 284 -9.28 31.17 40.76
N PRO A 285 -8.78 31.64 41.93
CA PRO A 285 -8.11 30.81 42.93
C PRO A 285 -8.88 30.72 44.26
N CYS A 286 -8.73 29.62 45.01
CA CYS A 286 -9.07 29.63 46.44
C CYS A 286 -7.94 29.01 47.25
N SER A 287 -7.47 29.84 48.18
CA SER A 287 -6.53 29.61 49.28
C SER A 287 -6.92 28.45 50.18
N CYS A 288 -5.94 27.65 50.62
CA CYS A 288 -5.78 27.14 51.99
C CYS A 288 -4.37 26.54 52.16
N THR A 289 -3.67 27.00 53.19
CA THR A 289 -2.33 26.59 53.66
C THR A 289 -2.37 25.34 54.58
N PRO A 290 -1.22 24.76 54.99
CA PRO A 290 -0.98 23.31 55.05
C PRO A 290 -1.00 22.70 56.46
N ALA A 291 -1.06 21.36 56.55
CA ALA A 291 -0.63 20.62 57.73
C ALA A 291 0.02 19.26 57.39
N ALA A 292 1.26 19.11 57.91
CA ALA A 292 1.94 17.89 58.38
C ALA A 292 2.41 16.76 57.41
N CYS A 293 3.72 16.78 57.15
CA CYS A 293 4.64 15.63 56.92
C CYS A 293 4.72 14.69 58.16
N PRO A 294 5.31 13.46 58.15
CA PRO A 294 6.59 13.12 57.46
C PRO A 294 6.84 11.67 56.93
N GLY A 295 7.93 11.54 56.14
CA GLY A 295 8.78 10.35 55.93
C GLY A 295 8.44 9.50 54.69
N SER A 296 9.33 9.13 53.75
CA SER A 296 10.80 8.97 53.78
C SER A 296 11.43 8.98 52.36
N SER A 297 12.68 9.47 52.29
CA SER A 297 13.83 9.27 51.34
C SER A 297 13.64 8.40 50.08
N GLY A 298 14.19 8.66 48.89
CA GLY A 298 15.26 9.50 48.29
C GLY A 298 15.40 9.00 46.82
N THR A 299 15.93 9.66 45.79
CA THR A 299 16.98 10.69 45.68
C THR A 299 16.79 11.40 44.31
N ARG A 300 16.82 12.73 44.29
CA ARG A 300 16.73 13.58 43.07
C ARG A 300 18.13 13.93 42.55
N TRP A 301 18.23 14.03 41.23
CA TRP A 301 19.36 14.62 40.50
C TRP A 301 19.45 16.14 40.73
N PRO A 302 20.65 16.75 40.78
CA PRO A 302 20.82 18.20 40.93
C PRO A 302 20.68 18.93 39.57
N PRO A 303 20.29 20.22 39.56
CA PRO A 303 20.28 21.06 38.37
C PRO A 303 21.65 21.73 38.17
N SER A 304 22.12 21.86 36.93
CA SER A 304 23.20 22.79 36.60
C SER A 304 23.00 23.43 35.22
N SER A 305 23.43 24.69 35.18
CA SER A 305 23.15 25.83 34.28
C SER A 305 23.54 25.66 32.80
N PRO A 306 23.09 26.56 31.89
CA PRO A 306 23.31 26.42 30.45
C PRO A 306 24.68 26.96 30.02
N PRO A 307 25.37 26.35 29.03
CA PRO A 307 26.48 27.02 28.36
C PRO A 307 26.02 27.69 27.07
N ARG A 308 26.16 29.02 27.07
CA ARG A 308 26.78 29.89 26.06
C ARG A 308 26.52 29.60 24.57
N SER A 309 26.03 30.66 23.92
CA SER A 309 25.93 30.87 22.46
C SER A 309 27.14 30.35 21.67
N TRP A 310 26.89 29.43 20.74
CA TRP A 310 27.83 29.06 19.71
C TRP A 310 27.50 29.85 18.44
N SER A 311 28.39 30.79 18.11
CA SER A 311 28.43 31.49 16.84
C SER A 311 28.49 30.48 15.68
N ARG A 312 27.65 30.66 14.66
CA ARG A 312 27.72 29.94 13.37
C ARG A 312 29.14 30.10 12.79
N ARG A 313 29.94 29.04 12.84
CA ARG A 313 31.08 28.89 11.91
C ARG A 313 30.58 28.16 10.69
N SER A 314 30.66 28.87 9.56
CA SER A 314 30.64 28.32 8.21
C SER A 314 31.57 27.10 8.13
N LEU A 315 31.01 25.93 7.82
CA LEU A 315 31.77 24.79 7.32
C LEU A 315 31.91 24.96 5.80
N ALA A 316 32.73 25.93 5.40
CA ALA A 316 33.33 25.96 4.07
C ALA A 316 34.69 25.27 4.17
N GLY A 317 34.93 24.28 3.31
CA GLY A 317 36.24 23.65 3.12
C GLY A 317 36.40 22.27 3.78
N ALA A 318 35.74 21.25 3.24
CA ALA A 318 36.23 19.89 3.36
C ALA A 318 37.06 19.58 2.10
N MET A 319 38.39 19.55 2.24
CA MET A 319 39.32 19.16 1.19
C MET A 319 38.95 17.78 0.62
N THR A 320 38.75 17.71 -0.69
CA THR A 320 38.44 16.52 -1.48
C THR A 320 39.68 15.62 -1.56
N THR A 321 39.77 14.61 -0.70
CA THR A 321 40.75 13.52 -0.88
C THR A 321 40.33 12.64 -2.05
N ALA A 322 41.15 12.57 -3.09
CA ALA A 322 40.99 11.66 -4.23
C ALA A 322 40.74 10.22 -3.74
N ARG A 323 39.63 9.61 -4.20
CA ARG A 323 39.23 8.26 -3.77
C ARG A 323 39.95 7.20 -4.62
N PRO A 324 40.63 6.21 -4.03
CA PRO A 324 41.49 5.27 -4.76
C PRO A 324 40.77 4.08 -5.43
N ARG A 325 39.43 4.01 -5.47
CA ARG A 325 38.70 2.85 -6.02
C ARG A 325 37.82 3.21 -7.20
N ALA A 326 37.89 2.38 -8.24
CA ALA A 326 36.98 2.39 -9.37
C ALA A 326 35.51 2.26 -8.92
N ASP A 327 34.60 2.82 -9.72
CA ASP A 327 33.17 2.75 -9.45
C ASP A 327 32.67 1.30 -9.43
N ALA A 328 32.16 0.87 -8.27
CA ALA A 328 31.65 -0.48 -8.01
C ALA A 328 30.12 -0.51 -7.92
N CYS A 329 29.44 0.45 -8.55
CA CYS A 329 27.98 0.48 -8.56
C CYS A 329 27.42 -0.69 -9.37
N PRO A 330 26.46 -1.48 -8.80
CA PRO A 330 25.87 -2.60 -9.51
C PRO A 330 25.04 -2.11 -10.70
N GLY A 331 25.07 -2.93 -11.73
CA GLY A 331 24.26 -2.88 -12.92
C GLY A 331 23.32 -4.08 -13.06
N ALA A 332 22.68 -4.21 -14.21
CA ALA A 332 21.86 -5.35 -14.59
C ALA A 332 22.71 -6.56 -15.01
N LEU A 333 23.85 -6.31 -15.66
CA LEU A 333 24.80 -7.34 -16.10
C LEU A 333 25.98 -7.46 -15.14
N GLN A 334 26.46 -6.33 -14.61
CA GLN A 334 27.53 -6.31 -13.60
C GLN A 334 26.93 -6.26 -12.20
N THR A 335 26.60 -7.43 -11.67
CA THR A 335 26.03 -7.60 -10.33
C THR A 335 27.02 -7.27 -9.21
N HIS A 336 26.50 -7.04 -8.01
CA HIS A 336 27.30 -6.91 -6.80
C HIS A 336 27.05 -8.07 -5.85
N SER A 337 28.10 -8.70 -5.33
CA SER A 337 27.97 -9.74 -4.31
C SER A 337 27.51 -9.13 -2.98
N ALA A 338 26.31 -9.51 -2.53
CA ALA A 338 25.74 -9.18 -1.23
C ALA A 338 25.65 -10.44 -0.34
N ALA A 339 25.19 -10.28 0.89
CA ALA A 339 25.16 -11.39 1.86
C ALA A 339 24.02 -12.39 1.61
N ASP A 340 22.96 -11.93 0.96
CA ASP A 340 21.79 -12.71 0.57
C ASP A 340 21.92 -13.33 -0.84
N GLY A 341 22.96 -12.99 -1.60
CA GLY A 341 23.13 -13.40 -2.99
C GLY A 341 23.64 -12.23 -3.85
N GLU A 342 23.57 -12.38 -5.17
CA GLU A 342 23.93 -11.26 -6.04
C GLU A 342 22.83 -10.17 -6.04
N LEU A 343 23.27 -8.93 -6.26
CA LEU A 343 22.43 -7.74 -6.36
C LEU A 343 22.55 -7.17 -7.76
N ALA A 344 21.45 -7.17 -8.50
CA ALA A 344 21.33 -6.47 -9.78
C ALA A 344 20.55 -5.17 -9.62
N ARG A 345 20.86 -4.19 -10.45
CA ARG A 345 20.10 -2.94 -10.55
C ARG A 345 19.61 -2.74 -11.97
N VAL A 346 18.31 -2.53 -12.10
CA VAL A 346 17.67 -2.24 -13.38
C VAL A 346 17.44 -0.74 -13.49
N ARG A 347 17.88 -0.16 -14.61
CA ARG A 347 17.65 1.24 -14.93
C ARG A 347 16.22 1.41 -15.43
N VAL A 348 15.53 2.43 -14.94
CA VAL A 348 14.16 2.76 -15.36
C VAL A 348 14.10 4.25 -15.68
N PRO A 349 14.48 4.66 -16.91
CA PRO A 349 14.50 6.07 -17.31
C PRO A 349 13.13 6.73 -17.07
N GLY A 350 13.14 7.87 -16.39
CA GLY A 350 11.94 8.60 -16.00
C GLY A 350 11.07 7.89 -14.96
N GLY A 351 11.40 6.65 -14.56
CA GLY A 351 10.59 5.83 -13.64
C GLY A 351 9.40 5.13 -14.31
N LEU A 352 9.24 5.20 -15.64
CA LEU A 352 8.10 4.62 -16.35
C LEU A 352 8.38 3.16 -16.73
N LEU A 353 7.45 2.26 -16.41
CA LEU A 353 7.49 0.85 -16.79
C LEU A 353 6.20 0.47 -17.50
N THR A 354 6.29 -0.24 -18.61
CA THR A 354 5.12 -0.88 -19.21
C THR A 354 4.67 -2.08 -18.36
N ALA A 355 3.41 -2.48 -18.49
CA ALA A 355 2.88 -3.69 -17.87
C ALA A 355 3.66 -4.97 -18.25
N ALA A 356 4.18 -5.05 -19.47
CA ALA A 356 5.00 -6.17 -19.92
C ALA A 356 6.37 -6.20 -19.20
N GLN A 357 7.03 -5.05 -19.11
CA GLN A 357 8.29 -4.90 -18.38
C GLN A 357 8.13 -5.21 -16.89
N LEU A 358 7.05 -4.73 -16.27
CA LEU A 358 6.79 -4.98 -14.85
C LEU A 358 6.53 -6.47 -14.58
N ARG A 359 5.81 -7.17 -15.45
CA ARG A 359 5.61 -8.62 -15.37
C ARG A 359 6.91 -9.40 -15.56
N ALA A 360 7.77 -8.98 -16.49
CA ALA A 360 9.09 -9.59 -16.69
C ALA A 360 9.98 -9.43 -15.44
N LEU A 361 9.97 -8.25 -14.82
CA LEU A 361 10.66 -7.98 -13.55
C LEU A 361 10.09 -8.82 -12.40
N ALA A 362 8.75 -8.94 -12.30
CA ALA A 362 8.10 -9.75 -11.28
C ALA A 362 8.44 -11.24 -11.41
N ALA A 363 8.45 -11.77 -12.64
CA ALA A 363 8.89 -13.14 -12.91
C ALA A 363 10.38 -13.34 -12.56
N ALA A 364 11.26 -12.43 -12.99
CA ALA A 364 12.68 -12.50 -12.65
C ALA A 364 12.93 -12.44 -11.14
N ALA A 365 12.21 -11.60 -10.41
CA ALA A 365 12.31 -11.51 -8.95
C ALA A 365 11.89 -12.82 -8.27
N ARG A 366 10.81 -13.48 -8.73
CA ARG A 366 10.36 -14.79 -8.21
C ARG A 366 11.33 -15.92 -8.52
N ASP A 367 11.76 -16.00 -9.78
CA ASP A 367 12.47 -17.18 -10.28
C ASP A 367 13.95 -17.14 -9.93
N LEU A 368 14.55 -15.95 -9.88
CA LEU A 368 15.99 -15.78 -9.78
C LEU A 368 16.45 -15.17 -8.46
N GLY A 369 15.56 -14.47 -7.73
CA GLY A 369 15.89 -13.68 -6.54
C GLY A 369 15.00 -13.95 -5.33
N ASP A 370 14.85 -12.95 -4.46
CA ASP A 370 14.10 -13.05 -3.20
C ASP A 370 12.58 -12.82 -3.32
N GLY A 371 12.04 -12.76 -4.55
CA GLY A 371 10.63 -12.52 -4.83
C GLY A 371 10.19 -11.05 -4.73
N ALA A 372 11.10 -10.10 -4.56
CA ALA A 372 10.79 -8.67 -4.48
C ALA A 372 11.65 -7.79 -5.41
N LEU A 373 11.09 -6.64 -5.76
CA LEU A 373 11.76 -5.54 -6.45
C LEU A 373 11.96 -4.39 -5.45
N GLU A 374 13.18 -3.88 -5.35
CA GLU A 374 13.48 -2.77 -4.43
C GLU A 374 13.64 -1.44 -5.16
N MET A 375 12.78 -0.50 -4.81
CA MET A 375 12.84 0.87 -5.28
C MET A 375 14.06 1.59 -4.71
N THR A 376 14.71 2.36 -5.57
CA THR A 376 15.85 3.20 -5.18
C THR A 376 15.44 4.66 -5.10
N SER A 377 16.19 5.45 -4.34
CA SER A 377 16.04 6.92 -4.28
C SER A 377 16.33 7.65 -5.60
N ARG A 378 16.66 6.92 -6.67
CA ARG A 378 16.89 7.44 -8.03
C ARG A 378 15.92 6.85 -9.05
N GLY A 379 14.77 6.33 -8.61
CA GLY A 379 13.73 5.84 -9.51
C GLY A 379 14.07 4.54 -10.26
N ASN A 380 15.17 3.86 -9.91
CA ASN A 380 15.50 2.52 -10.40
C ASN A 380 14.89 1.42 -9.52
N LEU A 381 14.95 0.19 -10.02
CA LEU A 381 14.67 -1.03 -9.27
C LEU A 381 15.94 -1.85 -9.01
N GLN A 382 15.91 -2.68 -7.98
CA GLN A 382 16.94 -3.67 -7.68
C GLN A 382 16.31 -5.03 -7.45
N LEU A 383 17.02 -6.07 -7.88
CA LEU A 383 16.73 -7.46 -7.54
C LEU A 383 17.83 -7.94 -6.61
N ARG A 384 17.46 -8.48 -5.44
CA ARG A 384 18.42 -9.04 -4.47
C ARG A 384 18.22 -10.54 -4.34
N GLY A 385 19.16 -11.17 -3.63
CA GLY A 385 19.09 -12.59 -3.36
C GLY A 385 19.27 -13.45 -4.60
N LEU A 386 19.92 -12.90 -5.64
CA LEU A 386 20.08 -13.63 -6.89
C LEU A 386 20.97 -14.85 -6.68
N ALA A 387 20.51 -16.00 -7.15
CA ALA A 387 21.27 -17.24 -7.11
C ALA A 387 22.61 -17.08 -7.86
N SER A 388 23.64 -17.81 -7.42
CA SER A 388 24.96 -17.76 -8.07
C SER A 388 24.84 -18.16 -9.54
N GLY A 389 25.32 -17.29 -10.44
CA GLY A 389 25.25 -17.51 -11.89
C GLY A 389 23.95 -17.07 -12.56
N ALA A 390 22.98 -16.52 -11.81
CA ALA A 390 21.72 -16.03 -12.36
C ALA A 390 21.85 -14.72 -13.16
N ALA A 391 22.99 -14.02 -13.05
CA ALA A 391 23.20 -12.73 -13.71
C ALA A 391 23.01 -12.77 -15.23
N ARG A 392 23.46 -13.84 -15.90
CA ARG A 392 23.31 -13.99 -17.36
C ARG A 392 21.85 -14.15 -17.77
N GLU A 393 21.14 -15.09 -17.11
CA GLU A 393 19.72 -15.33 -17.35
C GLU A 393 18.87 -14.08 -17.05
N LEU A 394 19.21 -13.35 -15.98
CA LEU A 394 18.57 -12.08 -15.68
C LEU A 394 18.81 -11.06 -16.81
N GLY A 395 20.06 -10.93 -17.27
CA GLY A 395 20.42 -10.06 -18.40
C GLY A 395 19.61 -10.37 -19.66
N ASP A 396 19.52 -11.65 -20.03
CA ASP A 396 18.78 -12.13 -21.19
C ASP A 396 17.28 -11.76 -21.10
N ARG A 397 16.67 -11.97 -19.92
CA ARG A 397 15.25 -11.60 -19.67
C ARG A 397 15.02 -10.10 -19.73
N LEU A 398 15.93 -9.31 -19.15
CA LEU A 398 15.83 -7.85 -19.15
C LEU A 398 16.02 -7.28 -20.56
N ALA A 399 16.93 -7.83 -21.35
CA ALA A 399 17.12 -7.47 -22.75
C ALA A 399 15.85 -7.78 -23.57
N ALA A 400 15.29 -8.98 -23.43
CA ALA A 400 14.06 -9.37 -24.10
C ALA A 400 12.85 -8.49 -23.74
N ALA A 401 12.82 -7.96 -22.51
CA ALA A 401 11.78 -7.03 -22.05
C ALA A 401 12.06 -5.55 -22.40
N GLY A 402 13.19 -5.23 -23.06
CA GLY A 402 13.59 -3.85 -23.35
C GLY A 402 13.95 -3.03 -22.10
N LEU A 403 14.44 -3.69 -21.05
CA LEU A 403 14.89 -3.07 -19.79
C LEU A 403 16.42 -2.91 -19.71
N LEU A 404 17.12 -3.34 -20.75
CA LEU A 404 18.56 -3.15 -20.92
C LEU A 404 18.79 -2.10 -22.02
N PRO A 405 19.17 -0.85 -21.70
CA PRO A 405 19.32 0.21 -22.70
C PRO A 405 20.44 -0.10 -23.71
N SER A 406 21.56 -0.63 -23.23
CA SER A 406 22.59 -1.33 -24.00
C SER A 406 23.54 -2.03 -23.02
N GLU A 407 24.33 -3.00 -23.49
CA GLU A 407 25.33 -3.66 -22.64
C GLU A 407 26.37 -2.69 -22.08
N THR A 408 26.75 -1.67 -22.88
CA THR A 408 27.79 -0.70 -22.51
C THR A 408 27.29 0.42 -21.60
N HIS A 409 25.99 0.75 -21.67
CA HIS A 409 25.40 1.87 -20.91
C HIS A 409 24.52 1.43 -19.74
N GLU A 410 24.43 0.13 -19.44
CA GLU A 410 23.57 -0.40 -18.37
C GLU A 410 23.90 0.20 -16.99
N ARG A 411 25.17 0.56 -16.77
CA ARG A 411 25.66 1.20 -15.54
C ARG A 411 25.53 2.71 -15.50
N VAL A 412 25.29 3.35 -16.65
CA VAL A 412 25.00 4.78 -16.71
C VAL A 412 23.75 5.01 -15.87
N ARG A 413 23.85 5.91 -14.89
CA ARG A 413 22.79 6.06 -13.90
C ARG A 413 21.54 6.70 -14.46
N ASN A 414 20.50 6.69 -13.62
CA ASN A 414 19.15 6.94 -14.06
C ASN A 414 18.87 8.40 -14.43
N VAL A 415 17.81 8.56 -15.21
CA VAL A 415 17.12 9.82 -15.49
C VAL A 415 15.88 9.86 -14.60
N LEU A 416 15.74 10.89 -13.78
CA LEU A 416 14.52 11.16 -13.03
C LEU A 416 13.65 12.15 -13.81
N ALA A 417 12.35 11.94 -13.84
CA ALA A 417 11.38 12.87 -14.40
C ALA A 417 10.27 13.18 -13.39
N SER A 418 9.63 14.34 -13.54
CA SER A 418 8.45 14.71 -12.74
C SER A 418 7.35 13.64 -12.82
N ALA A 419 6.81 13.22 -11.68
CA ALA A 419 6.02 11.98 -11.60
C ALA A 419 4.69 12.01 -12.38
N LEU A 420 4.05 13.17 -12.51
CA LEU A 420 2.77 13.34 -13.22
C LEU A 420 2.93 14.11 -14.54
N THR A 421 4.16 14.17 -15.07
CA THR A 421 4.44 14.94 -16.29
C THR A 421 3.62 14.46 -17.47
N GLY A 422 3.05 15.41 -18.21
CA GLY A 422 2.12 15.13 -19.33
C GLY A 422 0.77 14.54 -18.92
N ARG A 423 0.46 14.45 -17.62
CA ARG A 423 -0.81 13.89 -17.10
C ARG A 423 -1.60 14.88 -16.25
N ALA A 424 -0.98 15.45 -15.23
CA ALA A 424 -1.64 16.37 -14.30
C ALA A 424 -0.69 17.48 -13.83
N GLY A 425 -1.10 18.73 -14.00
CA GLY A 425 -0.27 19.91 -13.70
C GLY A 425 1.00 19.98 -14.56
N GLY A 426 1.98 20.75 -14.10
CA GLY A 426 3.22 21.01 -14.86
C GLY A 426 3.02 22.03 -15.98
N LEU A 427 4.13 22.52 -16.54
CA LEU A 427 4.14 23.50 -17.63
C LEU A 427 4.26 22.85 -19.01
N LEU A 428 4.73 21.59 -19.07
CA LEU A 428 4.90 20.81 -20.28
C LEU A 428 4.93 19.30 -19.99
N ASP A 429 5.03 18.49 -21.05
CA ASP A 429 5.24 17.04 -20.97
C ASP A 429 6.72 16.69 -21.16
N ALA A 430 7.37 16.16 -20.12
CA ALA A 430 8.78 15.77 -20.13
C ALA A 430 9.01 14.28 -20.50
N ARG A 431 7.95 13.49 -20.79
CA ARG A 431 8.12 12.10 -21.25
C ARG A 431 8.93 11.99 -22.55
N PRO A 432 8.73 12.85 -23.58
CA PRO A 432 9.56 12.83 -24.77
C PRO A 432 11.03 13.12 -24.47
N TRP A 433 11.32 14.03 -23.52
CA TRP A 433 12.69 14.31 -23.10
C TRP A 433 13.37 13.11 -22.47
N THR A 434 12.65 12.34 -21.64
CA THR A 434 13.19 11.12 -21.04
C THR A 434 13.66 10.13 -22.10
N THR A 435 12.80 9.88 -23.10
CA THR A 435 13.10 8.94 -24.20
C THR A 435 14.26 9.45 -25.05
N ALA A 436 14.24 10.73 -25.43
CA ALA A 436 15.27 11.32 -26.26
C ALA A 436 16.64 11.39 -25.55
N LEU A 437 16.66 11.71 -24.26
CA LEU A 437 17.88 11.71 -23.46
C LEU A 437 18.46 10.30 -23.32
N ASP A 438 17.64 9.29 -23.05
CA ASP A 438 18.13 7.91 -22.94
C ASP A 438 18.71 7.39 -24.26
N ALA A 439 18.03 7.65 -25.38
CA ALA A 439 18.53 7.34 -26.71
C ALA A 439 19.84 8.09 -27.01
N GLY A 440 19.92 9.39 -26.69
CA GLY A 440 21.10 10.21 -26.90
C GLY A 440 22.30 9.80 -26.05
N LEU A 441 22.05 9.33 -24.81
CA LEU A 441 23.08 8.74 -23.96
C LEU A 441 23.65 7.48 -24.58
N CYS A 442 22.80 6.58 -25.10
CA CYS A 442 23.24 5.32 -25.69
C CYS A 442 23.90 5.49 -27.07
N ALA A 443 23.51 6.52 -27.82
CA ALA A 443 24.06 6.83 -29.14
C ALA A 443 25.50 7.37 -29.09
N ASP A 444 25.98 7.80 -27.92
CA ASP A 444 27.30 8.37 -27.73
C ASP A 444 28.19 7.42 -26.90
N PRO A 445 29.10 6.66 -27.53
CA PRO A 445 29.95 5.70 -26.83
C PRO A 445 30.82 6.31 -25.73
N ALA A 446 31.15 7.60 -25.80
CA ALA A 446 31.92 8.26 -24.74
C ALA A 446 31.11 8.38 -23.43
N LEU A 447 29.78 8.46 -23.53
CA LEU A 447 28.89 8.57 -22.38
C LEU A 447 28.73 7.25 -21.60
N ALA A 448 29.17 6.12 -22.16
CA ALA A 448 29.33 4.86 -21.40
C ALA A 448 30.32 4.99 -20.24
N ALA A 449 31.26 5.95 -20.30
CA ALA A 449 32.22 6.23 -19.25
C ALA A 449 31.62 7.03 -18.07
N LEU A 450 30.34 7.40 -18.11
CA LEU A 450 29.68 8.11 -17.02
C LEU A 450 29.76 7.30 -15.72
N PRO A 451 30.10 7.93 -14.58
CA PRO A 451 30.14 7.22 -13.32
C PRO A 451 28.77 6.67 -12.98
N GLY A 452 28.76 5.49 -12.37
CA GLY A 452 27.60 4.91 -11.78
C GLY A 452 27.05 5.72 -10.59
N ARG A 453 27.24 7.03 -10.44
CA ARG A 453 26.46 7.86 -9.49
C ARG A 453 25.87 9.12 -10.11
N TYR A 454 26.18 9.34 -11.39
CA TYR A 454 25.62 10.38 -12.22
C TYR A 454 24.09 10.40 -12.13
N LEU A 455 23.44 11.52 -12.34
CA LEU A 455 21.98 11.63 -12.26
C LEU A 455 21.52 12.79 -13.12
N ALA A 456 20.62 12.52 -14.05
CA ALA A 456 19.89 13.56 -14.77
C ALA A 456 18.50 13.77 -14.14
N THR A 457 18.04 15.01 -14.07
CA THR A 457 16.68 15.36 -13.57
C THR A 457 15.91 16.18 -14.60
N LEU A 458 14.69 15.75 -14.95
CA LEU A 458 13.81 16.38 -15.93
C LEU A 458 12.54 16.86 -15.24
N ASP A 459 12.49 18.15 -14.93
CA ASP A 459 11.40 18.76 -14.20
C ASP A 459 10.49 19.55 -15.12
N ASP A 460 9.21 19.25 -15.09
CA ASP A 460 8.20 19.90 -15.94
C ASP A 460 7.74 21.27 -15.41
N GLY A 461 8.43 21.81 -14.42
CA GLY A 461 8.17 23.12 -13.82
C GLY A 461 7.44 23.04 -12.48
N ARG A 462 7.06 21.85 -12.04
CA ARG A 462 6.43 21.64 -10.71
C ARG A 462 7.43 21.64 -9.56
N GLY A 463 8.72 21.46 -9.84
CA GLY A 463 9.78 21.50 -8.82
C GLY A 463 9.90 20.24 -7.97
N ASP A 464 9.38 19.09 -8.41
CA ASP A 464 9.41 17.85 -7.63
C ASP A 464 10.76 17.13 -7.73
N VAL A 465 11.47 17.21 -8.86
CA VAL A 465 12.73 16.49 -9.06
C VAL A 465 13.96 17.40 -9.14
N SER A 466 13.81 18.67 -9.51
CA SER A 466 14.94 19.61 -9.63
C SER A 466 15.76 19.74 -8.34
N GLY A 467 15.07 19.85 -7.20
CA GLY A 467 15.72 19.98 -5.89
C GLY A 467 16.42 18.71 -5.39
N LEU A 468 16.36 17.59 -6.14
CA LEU A 468 17.11 16.38 -5.80
C LEU A 468 18.60 16.49 -6.17
N GLY A 469 19.00 17.57 -6.85
CA GLY A 469 20.39 17.86 -7.17
C GLY A 469 20.96 16.82 -8.14
N GLY A 470 20.37 16.73 -9.33
CA GLY A 470 20.98 16.05 -10.47
C GLY A 470 22.35 16.67 -10.81
N ASP A 471 23.23 15.89 -11.41
CA ASP A 471 24.49 16.42 -11.95
C ASP A 471 24.21 17.37 -13.12
N VAL A 472 23.26 16.99 -13.97
CA VAL A 472 22.63 17.87 -14.96
C VAL A 472 21.12 17.79 -14.79
N GLY A 473 20.39 18.84 -15.13
CA GLY A 473 18.94 18.81 -15.11
C GLY A 473 18.29 19.87 -15.99
N LEU A 474 17.00 19.70 -16.22
CA LEU A 474 16.15 20.68 -16.87
C LEU A 474 15.04 21.07 -15.90
N LEU A 475 14.76 22.38 -15.83
CA LEU A 475 13.60 22.94 -15.15
C LEU A 475 12.80 23.76 -16.16
N ALA A 476 11.56 23.33 -16.46
CA ALA A 476 10.67 24.13 -17.27
C ALA A 476 10.33 25.45 -16.56
N LEU A 477 10.53 26.58 -17.25
CA LEU A 477 10.15 27.91 -16.79
C LEU A 477 8.84 28.36 -17.44
N SER A 478 8.55 27.84 -18.62
CA SER A 478 7.30 28.01 -19.38
C SER A 478 7.14 26.81 -20.32
N PRO A 479 6.01 26.70 -21.06
CA PRO A 479 5.84 25.64 -22.06
C PRO A 479 6.93 25.63 -23.15
N SER A 480 7.58 26.76 -23.41
CA SER A 480 8.56 26.93 -24.48
C SER A 480 9.98 27.19 -24.02
N SER A 481 10.24 27.38 -22.72
CA SER A 481 11.53 27.79 -22.18
C SER A 481 11.94 26.94 -20.98
N VAL A 482 13.20 26.53 -20.95
CA VAL A 482 13.79 25.71 -19.89
C VAL A 482 15.08 26.31 -19.37
N ALA A 483 15.36 26.09 -18.09
CA ALA A 483 16.66 26.33 -17.48
C ALA A 483 17.48 25.04 -17.43
N LEU A 484 18.78 25.15 -17.76
CA LEU A 484 19.74 24.09 -17.48
C LEU A 484 20.21 24.20 -16.03
N LEU A 485 19.99 23.12 -15.28
CA LEU A 485 20.50 22.96 -13.93
C LEU A 485 21.82 22.17 -13.95
N LEU A 486 22.78 22.61 -13.14
CA LEU A 486 24.05 21.93 -12.92
C LEU A 486 24.24 21.74 -11.42
N ALA A 487 24.45 20.49 -10.99
CA ALA A 487 24.53 20.12 -9.57
C ALA A 487 23.32 20.58 -8.71
N GLY A 488 22.15 20.79 -9.34
CA GLY A 488 20.93 21.28 -8.68
C GLY A 488 20.79 22.80 -8.64
N GLU A 489 21.70 23.55 -9.25
CA GLU A 489 21.66 25.01 -9.32
C GLU A 489 21.38 25.48 -10.75
N ASP A 490 20.66 26.58 -10.92
CA ASP A 490 20.44 27.17 -12.23
C ASP A 490 21.74 27.78 -12.77
N SER A 491 22.23 27.24 -13.89
CA SER A 491 23.47 27.67 -14.55
C SER A 491 23.36 29.03 -15.27
N GLY A 492 22.14 29.57 -15.38
CA GLY A 492 21.80 30.73 -16.19
C GLY A 492 21.60 30.41 -17.67
N LEU A 493 21.98 29.22 -18.16
CA LEU A 493 21.75 28.80 -19.55
C LEU A 493 20.28 28.45 -19.79
N ARG A 494 19.80 28.81 -21.00
CA ARG A 494 18.42 28.59 -21.43
C ARG A 494 18.38 27.83 -22.75
N ALA A 495 17.30 27.11 -22.96
CA ALA A 495 16.97 26.54 -24.25
C ALA A 495 15.46 26.63 -24.49
N ALA A 496 15.08 26.58 -25.77
CA ALA A 496 13.71 26.26 -26.12
C ALA A 496 13.42 24.79 -25.77
N SER A 497 12.18 24.45 -25.43
CA SER A 497 11.78 23.08 -25.05
C SER A 497 12.18 22.01 -26.08
N ALA A 498 12.25 22.37 -27.37
CA ALA A 498 12.68 21.49 -28.45
C ALA A 498 14.19 21.20 -28.46
N GLY A 499 15.03 22.16 -28.05
CA GLY A 499 16.50 22.00 -27.99
C GLY A 499 17.02 21.64 -26.59
N ALA A 500 16.12 21.37 -25.64
CA ALA A 500 16.46 21.16 -24.24
C ALA A 500 17.33 19.91 -24.02
N VAL A 501 17.03 18.81 -24.72
CA VAL A 501 17.76 17.54 -24.60
C VAL A 501 19.17 17.67 -25.17
N ASP A 502 19.35 18.37 -26.29
CA ASP A 502 20.66 18.60 -26.89
C ASP A 502 21.59 19.38 -25.95
N LEU A 503 21.05 20.44 -25.32
CA LEU A 503 21.78 21.20 -24.30
C LEU A 503 22.17 20.30 -23.10
N LEU A 504 21.27 19.43 -22.67
CA LEU A 504 21.53 18.51 -21.56
C LEU A 504 22.61 17.46 -21.90
N LEU A 505 22.60 16.92 -23.12
CA LEU A 505 23.64 16.01 -23.62
C LEU A 505 24.99 16.73 -23.76
N ALA A 506 25.00 17.98 -24.23
CA ALA A 506 26.20 18.80 -24.27
C ALA A 506 26.78 19.02 -22.86
N ALA A 507 25.93 19.34 -21.88
CA ALA A 507 26.33 19.47 -20.47
C ALA A 507 26.89 18.15 -19.91
N THR A 508 26.32 17.02 -20.31
CA THR A 508 26.77 15.68 -19.92
C THR A 508 28.18 15.39 -20.45
N ARG A 509 28.45 15.71 -21.73
CA ARG A 509 29.79 15.60 -22.32
C ARG A 509 30.78 16.55 -21.67
N ALA A 510 30.37 17.79 -21.39
CA ALA A 510 31.20 18.78 -20.72
C ALA A 510 31.60 18.32 -19.30
N PHE A 511 30.68 17.69 -18.55
CA PHE A 511 31.00 17.05 -17.28
C PHE A 511 32.08 15.98 -17.42
N LEU A 512 31.98 15.07 -18.40
CA LEU A 512 33.01 14.06 -18.63
C LEU A 512 34.37 14.67 -18.96
N ALA A 513 34.39 15.67 -19.83
CA ALA A 513 35.63 16.33 -20.22
C ALA A 513 36.30 17.06 -19.04
N GLU A 514 35.52 17.69 -18.16
CA GLU A 514 36.02 18.27 -16.91
C GLU A 514 36.47 17.21 -15.92
N ARG A 515 35.73 16.10 -15.82
CA ARG A 515 36.12 14.97 -14.97
C ARG A 515 37.48 14.42 -15.36
N ASP A 516 37.70 14.20 -16.66
CA ASP A 516 38.96 13.68 -17.17
C ASP A 516 40.10 14.70 -16.98
N ALA A 517 39.84 15.99 -17.22
CA ALA A 517 40.80 17.06 -16.95
C ALA A 517 41.21 17.15 -15.46
N GLN A 518 40.34 16.72 -14.55
CA GLN A 518 40.58 16.70 -13.10
C GLN A 518 40.95 15.30 -12.57
N GLY A 519 41.49 14.43 -13.43
CA GLY A 519 42.04 13.12 -13.02
C GLY A 519 41.01 12.00 -12.88
N GLY A 520 39.78 12.20 -13.35
CA GLY A 520 38.81 11.13 -13.62
C GLY A 520 38.09 10.53 -12.41
N THR A 521 38.40 10.95 -11.18
CA THR A 521 37.94 10.25 -9.96
C THR A 521 36.57 10.70 -9.43
N ALA A 522 36.06 11.86 -9.88
CA ALA A 522 34.78 12.39 -9.41
C ALA A 522 33.62 11.53 -9.91
N TRP A 523 32.71 11.15 -9.01
CA TRP A 523 31.50 10.40 -9.35
C TRP A 523 30.30 11.30 -9.65
N ARG A 524 30.40 12.58 -9.29
CA ARG A 524 29.34 13.59 -9.36
C ARG A 524 29.94 14.92 -9.81
N LEU A 525 29.14 15.77 -10.45
CA LEU A 525 29.56 17.12 -10.85
C LEU A 525 29.99 17.97 -9.65
N ALA A 526 29.26 17.87 -8.54
CA ALA A 526 29.56 18.60 -7.30
C ALA A 526 30.87 18.16 -6.60
N GLU A 527 31.50 17.06 -7.05
CA GLU A 527 32.81 16.61 -6.55
C GLU A 527 33.98 17.21 -7.36
N LEU A 528 33.71 17.90 -8.47
CA LEU A 528 34.73 18.59 -9.28
C LEU A 528 35.02 19.99 -8.71
N ASP A 529 36.29 20.40 -8.79
CA ASP A 529 36.72 21.74 -8.42
C ASP A 529 36.11 22.76 -9.39
N ASP A 530 35.33 23.70 -8.86
CA ASP A 530 34.52 24.67 -9.61
C ASP A 530 33.64 24.03 -10.71
N GLY A 531 33.19 22.79 -10.49
CA GLY A 531 32.56 21.95 -11.52
C GLY A 531 31.40 22.64 -12.25
N VAL A 532 30.49 23.28 -11.52
CA VAL A 532 29.33 23.99 -12.10
C VAL A 532 29.78 25.10 -13.05
N ALA A 533 30.70 25.96 -12.62
CA ALA A 533 31.18 27.08 -13.41
C ALA A 533 31.96 26.61 -14.66
N ARG A 534 32.82 25.59 -14.50
CA ARG A 534 33.64 25.05 -15.59
C ARG A 534 32.80 24.33 -16.64
N VAL A 535 31.83 23.50 -16.21
CA VAL A 535 30.89 22.86 -17.14
C VAL A 535 30.06 23.92 -17.85
N ALA A 536 29.51 24.91 -17.14
CA ALA A 536 28.75 25.99 -17.76
C ALA A 536 29.58 26.83 -18.75
N ALA A 537 30.89 26.98 -18.52
CA ALA A 537 31.79 27.72 -19.42
C ALA A 537 32.08 26.98 -20.74
N ARG A 538 31.90 25.66 -20.78
CA ARG A 538 32.03 24.85 -22.00
C ARG A 538 30.78 24.83 -22.87
N LEU A 539 29.70 25.46 -22.43
CA LEU A 539 28.41 25.40 -23.09
C LEU A 539 28.04 26.74 -23.69
N ASP A 540 27.67 26.69 -24.97
CA ASP A 540 27.07 27.79 -25.69
C ASP A 540 25.55 27.81 -25.51
N GLY A 541 24.96 28.99 -25.63
CA GLY A 541 23.51 29.17 -25.57
C GLY A 541 23.09 30.50 -24.96
N PRO A 542 21.81 30.88 -25.11
CA PRO A 542 21.28 32.07 -24.48
C PRO A 542 21.35 31.96 -22.96
N ARG A 543 21.65 33.07 -22.30
CA ARG A 543 21.74 33.16 -20.84
C ARG A 543 20.74 34.17 -20.29
N SER A 544 20.18 33.89 -19.13
CA SER A 544 19.40 34.86 -18.36
C SER A 544 19.74 34.76 -16.87
N ALA A 545 19.22 35.70 -16.07
CA ALA A 545 19.40 35.66 -14.63
C ALA A 545 18.92 34.31 -14.05
N PRO A 546 19.72 33.67 -13.18
CA PRO A 546 19.33 32.43 -12.51
C PRO A 546 18.02 32.58 -11.74
N VAL A 547 17.18 31.55 -11.79
CA VAL A 547 15.96 31.44 -10.98
C VAL A 547 16.21 30.60 -9.74
N ALA A 548 15.38 30.80 -8.71
CA ALA A 548 15.41 29.95 -7.54
C ALA A 548 14.91 28.54 -7.88
N VAL A 549 15.76 27.53 -7.67
CA VAL A 549 15.38 26.13 -7.86
C VAL A 549 14.52 25.67 -6.67
N PRO A 550 13.32 25.09 -6.90
CA PRO A 550 12.49 24.58 -5.82
C PRO A 550 13.21 23.49 -5.00
N ALA A 551 13.03 23.52 -3.68
CA ALA A 551 13.52 22.45 -2.81
C ALA A 551 12.76 21.15 -3.09
N ALA A 552 13.47 20.01 -3.10
CA ALA A 552 12.82 18.72 -3.30
C ALA A 552 11.82 18.44 -2.17
N PRO A 553 10.64 17.90 -2.50
CA PRO A 553 9.68 17.52 -1.49
C PRO A 553 10.26 16.38 -0.63
N ALA A 554 9.98 16.45 0.68
CA ALA A 554 10.46 15.46 1.64
C ALA A 554 9.84 14.07 1.43
N ALA A 555 8.65 14.04 0.80
CA ALA A 555 7.88 12.86 0.44
C ALA A 555 7.23 13.07 -0.95
N GLY A 556 6.98 11.97 -1.65
CA GLY A 556 6.33 12.01 -2.96
C GLY A 556 4.81 12.14 -2.86
N PRO A 557 4.11 12.24 -4.00
CA PRO A 557 2.66 12.23 -4.04
C PRO A 557 2.10 10.93 -3.46
N VAL A 558 0.95 11.03 -2.79
CA VAL A 558 0.16 9.92 -2.25
C VAL A 558 -1.31 10.28 -2.40
N GLY A 559 -2.12 9.32 -2.83
CA GLY A 559 -3.55 9.50 -3.08
C GLY A 559 -3.91 9.60 -4.56
N ALA A 560 -5.12 10.06 -4.83
CA ALA A 560 -5.68 10.18 -6.17
C ALA A 560 -5.56 11.61 -6.70
N GLU A 561 -5.04 11.75 -7.92
CA GLU A 561 -4.91 13.02 -8.63
C GLU A 561 -5.72 12.98 -9.94
N THR A 562 -6.47 14.04 -10.24
CA THR A 562 -7.25 14.12 -11.49
C THR A 562 -6.36 14.55 -12.65
N GLN A 563 -6.38 13.80 -13.74
CA GLN A 563 -5.61 14.09 -14.95
C GLN A 563 -6.34 15.07 -15.87
N ALA A 564 -5.61 15.66 -16.82
CA ALA A 564 -6.12 16.65 -17.75
C ALA A 564 -7.28 16.13 -18.65
N ASP A 565 -7.34 14.82 -18.88
CA ASP A 565 -8.39 14.14 -19.66
C ASP A 565 -9.56 13.61 -18.81
N GLY A 566 -9.57 13.90 -17.50
CA GLY A 566 -10.60 13.46 -16.56
C GLY A 566 -10.38 12.08 -15.94
N ARG A 567 -9.37 11.32 -16.38
CA ARG A 567 -8.95 10.07 -15.71
C ARG A 567 -8.22 10.37 -14.39
N THR A 568 -7.93 9.33 -13.63
CA THR A 568 -7.29 9.45 -12.31
C THR A 568 -5.92 8.76 -12.28
N ALA A 569 -4.94 9.44 -11.71
CA ALA A 569 -3.67 8.85 -11.32
C ALA A 569 -3.73 8.49 -9.83
N LEU A 570 -3.61 7.21 -9.50
CA LEU A 570 -3.62 6.71 -8.13
C LEU A 570 -2.19 6.41 -7.67
N THR A 571 -1.71 7.11 -6.65
CA THR A 571 -0.35 6.95 -6.12
C THR A 571 -0.35 6.38 -4.72
N GLY A 572 0.35 5.26 -4.52
CA GLY A 572 0.49 4.58 -3.24
C GLY A 572 1.93 4.46 -2.79
N VAL A 573 2.18 4.60 -1.49
CA VAL A 573 3.48 4.32 -0.87
C VAL A 573 3.68 2.82 -0.79
N VAL A 574 4.88 2.38 -1.17
CA VAL A 574 5.35 1.02 -0.99
C VAL A 574 6.18 0.99 0.30
N PRO A 575 5.72 0.31 1.36
CA PRO A 575 6.49 0.18 2.60
C PRO A 575 7.93 -0.25 2.35
N LEU A 576 8.89 0.52 2.87
CA LEU A 576 10.33 0.35 2.68
C LEU A 576 10.80 0.30 1.21
N GLY A 577 9.95 0.64 0.25
CA GLY A 577 10.24 0.54 -1.18
C GLY A 577 10.40 -0.87 -1.70
N ARG A 578 9.84 -1.89 -1.02
CA ARG A 578 9.88 -3.29 -1.50
C ARG A 578 8.55 -3.69 -2.12
N ILE A 579 8.55 -3.90 -3.44
CA ILE A 579 7.40 -4.36 -4.21
C ILE A 579 7.51 -5.88 -4.34
N ALA A 580 6.65 -6.64 -3.69
CA ALA A 580 6.59 -8.09 -3.90
C ALA A 580 6.16 -8.40 -5.34
N ALA A 581 6.61 -9.53 -5.91
CA ALA A 581 6.26 -9.89 -7.28
C ALA A 581 4.75 -9.93 -7.55
N GLY A 582 3.95 -10.40 -6.59
CA GLY A 582 2.48 -10.37 -6.70
C GLY A 582 1.89 -8.95 -6.71
N GLN A 583 2.54 -7.98 -6.05
CA GLN A 583 2.16 -6.56 -6.15
C GLN A 583 2.50 -6.00 -7.54
N ALA A 584 3.68 -6.35 -8.06
CA ALA A 584 4.10 -5.96 -9.40
C ALA A 584 3.16 -6.51 -10.50
N ASP A 585 2.73 -7.77 -10.38
CA ASP A 585 1.72 -8.36 -11.28
C ASP A 585 0.38 -7.62 -11.20
N LEU A 586 -0.09 -7.31 -9.99
CA LEU A 586 -1.34 -6.57 -9.80
C LEU A 586 -1.24 -5.18 -10.43
N LEU A 587 -0.17 -4.42 -10.13
CA LEU A 587 0.09 -3.11 -10.74
C LEU A 587 0.08 -3.17 -12.27
N GLY A 588 0.70 -4.19 -12.87
CA GLY A 588 0.72 -4.40 -14.31
C GLY A 588 -0.63 -4.85 -14.91
N SER A 589 -1.56 -5.33 -14.09
CA SER A 589 -2.90 -5.71 -14.54
C SER A 589 -3.90 -4.55 -14.55
N LEU A 590 -3.62 -3.49 -13.77
CA LEU A 590 -4.52 -2.35 -13.60
C LEU A 590 -4.45 -1.31 -14.73
N THR A 591 -3.29 -1.21 -15.40
CA THR A 591 -3.03 -0.18 -16.40
C THR A 591 -1.92 -0.62 -17.36
N GLY A 592 -1.76 0.06 -18.50
CA GLY A 592 -0.71 -0.23 -19.47
C GLY A 592 0.70 0.16 -19.01
N GLU A 593 0.80 1.14 -18.10
CA GLU A 593 2.07 1.69 -17.63
C GLU A 593 2.02 2.06 -16.14
N VAL A 594 3.12 1.90 -15.44
CA VAL A 594 3.27 2.20 -14.02
C VAL A 594 4.45 3.14 -13.83
N GLN A 595 4.26 4.17 -13.02
CA GLN A 595 5.27 5.17 -12.73
C GLN A 595 5.86 4.96 -11.34
N LEU A 596 7.17 4.73 -11.27
CA LEU A 596 7.96 4.69 -10.06
C LEU A 596 8.37 6.10 -9.65
N THR A 597 8.45 6.37 -8.35
CA THR A 597 8.96 7.63 -7.83
C THR A 597 10.23 7.43 -6.99
N PRO A 598 11.09 8.46 -6.87
CA PRO A 598 12.26 8.40 -5.98
C PRO A 598 11.88 8.38 -4.48
N TRP A 599 10.61 8.56 -4.14
CA TRP A 599 10.10 8.62 -2.76
C TRP A 599 9.47 7.32 -2.26
N ARG A 600 9.74 6.18 -2.92
CA ARG A 600 9.17 4.85 -2.59
C ARG A 600 7.64 4.82 -2.77
N SER A 601 7.12 5.59 -3.71
CA SER A 601 5.73 5.46 -4.14
C SER A 601 5.66 4.98 -5.57
N VAL A 602 4.55 4.32 -5.89
CA VAL A 602 4.20 3.84 -7.21
C VAL A 602 2.87 4.46 -7.61
N MET A 603 2.79 4.92 -8.85
CA MET A 603 1.60 5.54 -9.42
C MET A 603 1.05 4.67 -10.55
N VAL A 604 -0.25 4.41 -10.46
CA VAL A 604 -1.09 3.80 -11.49
C VAL A 604 -1.82 4.93 -12.20
N PRO A 605 -1.32 5.39 -13.36
CA PRO A 605 -1.97 6.42 -14.14
C PRO A 605 -3.20 5.89 -14.88
N ASP A 606 -4.00 6.83 -15.37
CA ASP A 606 -4.99 6.64 -16.45
C ASP A 606 -6.15 5.72 -16.07
N LEU A 607 -6.46 5.63 -14.77
CA LEU A 607 -7.62 4.88 -14.28
C LEU A 607 -8.92 5.62 -14.62
N ALA A 608 -9.88 4.89 -15.17
CA ALA A 608 -11.25 5.37 -15.30
C ALA A 608 -11.87 5.60 -13.92
N GLU A 609 -12.74 6.61 -13.78
CA GLU A 609 -13.31 7.04 -12.50
C GLU A 609 -13.99 5.90 -11.73
N ASP A 610 -14.68 5.00 -12.45
CA ASP A 610 -15.37 3.82 -11.90
C ASP A 610 -14.44 2.67 -11.48
N ARG A 611 -13.14 2.73 -11.81
CA ARG A 611 -12.14 1.71 -11.47
C ARG A 611 -11.20 2.12 -10.35
N VAL A 612 -11.23 3.38 -9.91
CA VAL A 612 -10.29 3.91 -8.92
C VAL A 612 -10.45 3.21 -7.57
N ASP A 613 -11.69 3.06 -7.10
CA ASP A 613 -11.98 2.47 -5.79
C ASP A 613 -11.58 0.99 -5.75
N ASP A 614 -11.93 0.22 -6.78
CA ASP A 614 -11.52 -1.18 -6.93
C ASP A 614 -9.99 -1.33 -6.93
N ALA A 615 -9.30 -0.51 -7.74
CA ALA A 615 -7.85 -0.53 -7.81
C ALA A 615 -7.20 -0.16 -6.47
N ALA A 616 -7.73 0.84 -5.77
CA ALA A 616 -7.24 1.25 -4.46
C ALA A 616 -7.44 0.14 -3.41
N VAL A 617 -8.60 -0.51 -3.39
CA VAL A 617 -8.90 -1.62 -2.48
C VAL A 617 -7.97 -2.81 -2.74
N ASP A 618 -7.80 -3.21 -4.00
CA ASP A 618 -6.96 -4.35 -4.36
C ASP A 618 -5.49 -4.09 -4.04
N LEU A 619 -4.96 -2.92 -4.38
CA LEU A 619 -3.60 -2.54 -4.03
C LEU A 619 -3.41 -2.43 -2.51
N HIS A 620 -4.39 -1.87 -1.79
CA HIS A 620 -4.33 -1.75 -0.34
C HIS A 620 -4.27 -3.11 0.37
N ARG A 621 -5.05 -4.11 -0.11
CA ARG A 621 -5.01 -5.49 0.40
C ARG A 621 -3.63 -6.13 0.28
N THR A 622 -2.78 -5.65 -0.62
CA THR A 622 -1.40 -6.13 -0.75
C THR A 622 -0.40 -5.40 0.15
N GLY A 623 -0.82 -4.36 0.87
CA GLY A 623 0.02 -3.54 1.75
C GLY A 623 0.51 -2.23 1.14
N ILE A 624 0.03 -1.83 -0.04
CA ILE A 624 0.27 -0.48 -0.58
C ILE A 624 -0.57 0.53 0.21
N VAL A 625 0.05 1.68 0.54
CA VAL A 625 -0.53 2.66 1.45
C VAL A 625 -0.93 3.93 0.69
N PHE A 626 -2.21 4.29 0.78
CA PHE A 626 -2.78 5.49 0.14
C PHE A 626 -3.03 6.65 1.12
N ASP A 627 -2.65 6.49 2.39
CA ASP A 627 -2.74 7.54 3.40
C ASP A 627 -1.43 8.34 3.45
N ALA A 628 -1.50 9.62 3.08
CA ALA A 628 -0.37 10.56 3.14
C ALA A 628 0.10 10.86 4.58
N ALA A 629 -0.73 10.62 5.59
CA ALA A 629 -0.34 10.77 7.00
C ALA A 629 0.42 9.55 7.54
N SER A 630 0.38 8.42 6.83
CA SER A 630 0.96 7.16 7.28
C SER A 630 2.45 7.29 7.64
N PRO A 631 2.92 6.65 8.73
CA PRO A 631 4.34 6.58 9.06
C PRO A 631 5.22 6.04 7.91
N TRP A 632 4.67 5.20 7.04
CA TRP A 632 5.39 4.62 5.90
C TRP A 632 5.91 5.67 4.90
N VAL A 633 5.28 6.85 4.85
CA VAL A 633 5.77 8.01 4.07
C VAL A 633 7.14 8.48 4.58
N ARG A 634 7.35 8.43 5.90
CA ARG A 634 8.48 9.03 6.61
C ARG A 634 9.56 8.02 7.04
N VAL A 635 9.25 6.72 7.00
CA VAL A 635 10.15 5.64 7.40
C VAL A 635 10.92 5.07 6.21
N THR A 636 12.23 4.90 6.40
CA THR A 636 13.14 4.22 5.49
C THR A 636 14.01 3.23 6.23
N ALA A 637 14.54 2.23 5.52
CA ALA A 637 15.53 1.32 6.05
C ALA A 637 16.56 0.96 4.98
N CYS A 638 17.78 0.63 5.39
CA CYS A 638 18.73 -0.02 4.50
C CYS A 638 18.38 -1.52 4.31
N ALA A 639 19.22 -2.27 3.59
CA ALA A 639 18.99 -3.70 3.37
C ALA A 639 18.91 -4.52 4.66
N GLY A 640 19.68 -4.16 5.69
CA GLY A 640 19.68 -4.88 6.97
C GLY A 640 20.23 -6.30 6.86
N ARG A 641 20.02 -7.10 7.92
CA ARG A 641 20.09 -8.56 7.82
C ARG A 641 18.77 -9.07 7.20
N PRO A 642 18.80 -10.21 6.48
CA PRO A 642 19.99 -10.97 6.08
C PRO A 642 20.76 -10.34 4.91
N GLY A 643 20.24 -9.30 4.24
CA GLY A 643 20.77 -8.83 2.96
C GLY A 643 22.13 -8.11 2.95
N CYS A 644 22.70 -7.80 4.11
CA CYS A 644 23.97 -7.10 4.24
C CYS A 644 24.81 -7.71 5.37
N ALA A 645 26.01 -8.21 5.02
CA ALA A 645 26.94 -8.85 5.96
C ALA A 645 27.46 -7.87 7.03
N ARG A 646 27.42 -6.57 6.76
CA ARG A 646 27.82 -5.52 7.72
C ARG A 646 26.71 -5.14 8.69
N SER A 647 25.48 -5.60 8.44
CA SER A 647 24.36 -5.25 9.29
C SER A 647 24.41 -6.02 10.61
N LEU A 648 24.12 -5.33 11.71
CA LEU A 648 24.05 -5.92 13.04
C LEU A 648 22.62 -6.40 13.39
N ALA A 649 21.60 -5.92 12.68
CA ALA A 649 20.20 -6.25 12.94
C ALA A 649 19.38 -6.40 11.65
N ASP A 650 18.20 -7.01 11.75
CA ASP A 650 17.16 -6.95 10.71
C ASP A 650 16.37 -5.64 10.85
N VAL A 651 16.98 -4.57 10.34
CA VAL A 651 16.42 -3.23 10.46
C VAL A 651 15.10 -3.03 9.71
N ARG A 652 14.77 -3.93 8.78
CA ARG A 652 13.51 -3.86 8.03
C ARG A 652 12.37 -4.41 8.86
N ALA A 653 12.58 -5.57 9.49
CA ALA A 653 11.64 -6.13 10.46
C ALA A 653 11.43 -5.18 11.64
N ASP A 654 12.51 -4.61 12.17
CA ASP A 654 12.44 -3.67 13.30
C ASP A 654 11.72 -2.37 12.94
N ALA A 655 11.97 -1.81 11.75
CA ALA A 655 11.24 -0.65 11.25
C ALA A 655 9.73 -0.93 11.11
N ALA A 656 9.36 -2.10 10.57
CA ALA A 656 7.97 -2.51 10.45
C ALA A 656 7.30 -2.69 11.80
N ALA A 657 8.00 -3.29 12.77
CA ALA A 657 7.50 -3.44 14.14
C ALA A 657 7.28 -2.07 14.81
N ALA A 658 8.20 -1.12 14.62
CA ALA A 658 8.08 0.23 15.16
C ALA A 658 6.90 1.01 14.55
N VAL A 659 6.64 0.86 13.24
CA VAL A 659 5.45 1.42 12.61
C VAL A 659 4.19 0.80 13.19
N ALA A 660 4.13 -0.53 13.29
CA ALA A 660 2.97 -1.25 13.80
C ALA A 660 2.66 -0.95 15.28
N SER A 661 3.68 -0.64 16.09
CA SER A 661 3.52 -0.28 17.49
C SER A 661 3.28 1.20 17.74
N GLY A 662 3.34 2.06 16.70
CA GLY A 662 3.26 3.51 16.85
C GLY A 662 4.49 4.14 17.53
N ALA A 663 5.65 3.47 17.47
CA ALA A 663 6.90 3.95 18.07
C ALA A 663 7.66 4.96 17.19
N VAL A 664 7.20 5.17 15.95
CA VAL A 664 7.77 6.16 15.03
C VAL A 664 7.26 7.56 15.40
N PRO A 665 8.14 8.54 15.66
CA PRO A 665 7.70 9.90 15.97
C PRO A 665 6.88 10.52 14.81
N GLU A 666 5.80 11.22 15.14
CA GLU A 666 4.86 11.75 14.14
C GLU A 666 5.51 12.79 13.21
N ASP A 667 6.37 13.65 13.75
CA ASP A 667 6.94 14.80 13.01
C ASP A 667 8.36 14.56 12.48
N SER A 668 8.86 13.32 12.51
CA SER A 668 10.23 13.01 12.10
C SER A 668 10.29 12.01 10.96
N ARG A 669 11.16 12.28 9.99
CA ARG A 669 11.63 11.25 9.06
C ARG A 669 12.62 10.35 9.78
N VAL A 670 12.47 9.05 9.63
CA VAL A 670 13.28 8.06 10.37
C VAL A 670 13.98 7.14 9.38
N HIS A 671 15.28 6.93 9.58
CA HIS A 671 16.07 5.99 8.80
C HIS A 671 16.68 4.90 9.68
N TRP A 672 16.28 3.66 9.41
CA TRP A 672 16.78 2.47 10.10
C TRP A 672 18.00 1.91 9.38
N ALA A 673 19.15 1.97 10.04
CA ALA A 673 20.45 1.62 9.47
C ALA A 673 21.08 0.44 10.21
N GLY A 674 21.48 -0.59 9.47
CA GLY A 674 22.08 -1.79 10.06
C GLY A 674 23.51 -1.63 10.55
N CYS A 675 24.18 -0.52 10.17
CA CYS A 675 25.53 -0.17 10.59
C CYS A 675 25.78 1.33 10.37
N GLU A 676 26.95 1.82 10.78
CA GLU A 676 27.37 3.23 10.66
C GLU A 676 27.33 3.81 9.25
N ARG A 677 27.31 2.97 8.20
CA ARG A 677 27.28 3.44 6.81
C ARG A 677 25.97 4.10 6.40
N ARG A 678 24.87 3.84 7.11
CA ARG A 678 23.54 4.45 6.86
C ARG A 678 23.15 4.42 5.37
N CYS A 679 23.33 3.26 4.74
CA CYS A 679 23.13 3.12 3.29
C CYS A 679 21.68 3.45 2.91
N GLY A 680 21.51 4.37 1.96
CA GLY A 680 20.18 4.78 1.50
C GLY A 680 19.51 5.83 2.38
N ARG A 681 20.21 6.39 3.39
CA ARG A 681 19.71 7.51 4.19
C ARG A 681 19.26 8.68 3.29
N PRO A 682 18.02 9.18 3.44
CA PRO A 682 17.56 10.36 2.72
C PRO A 682 18.38 11.62 3.07
N ARG A 683 18.33 12.63 2.20
CA ARG A 683 18.92 13.94 2.45
C ARG A 683 18.07 14.78 3.40
N GLY A 684 18.71 15.75 4.06
CA GLY A 684 18.08 16.67 5.02
C GLY A 684 17.88 16.06 6.40
N ASP A 685 16.95 16.64 7.15
CA ASP A 685 16.66 16.28 8.54
C ASP A 685 15.95 14.91 8.59
N VAL A 686 16.67 13.94 9.18
CA VAL A 686 16.26 12.54 9.33
C VAL A 686 16.86 12.03 10.64
N LEU A 687 16.01 11.49 11.50
CA LEU A 687 16.40 10.78 12.71
C LEU A 687 17.01 9.42 12.34
N ASP A 688 18.27 9.19 12.69
CA ASP A 688 18.92 7.92 12.39
C ASP A 688 18.73 6.94 13.54
N VAL A 689 18.29 5.72 13.20
CA VAL A 689 18.16 4.58 14.12
C VAL A 689 19.19 3.54 13.68
N VAL A 690 20.37 3.58 14.31
CA VAL A 690 21.54 2.81 13.88
C VAL A 690 21.74 1.60 14.78
N ALA A 691 21.76 0.40 14.19
CA ALA A 691 22.04 -0.84 14.90
C ALA A 691 23.47 -0.85 15.45
N THR A 692 23.60 -1.33 16.68
CA THR A 692 24.83 -1.49 17.46
C THR A 692 24.87 -2.91 18.05
N PRO A 693 26.01 -3.36 18.59
CA PRO A 693 26.08 -4.70 19.21
C PRO A 693 25.11 -4.93 20.38
N VAL A 694 24.59 -3.87 21.00
CA VAL A 694 23.72 -3.93 22.20
C VAL A 694 22.30 -3.40 21.96
N GLY A 695 21.91 -3.12 20.72
CA GLY A 695 20.60 -2.55 20.38
C GLY A 695 20.70 -1.40 19.37
N TYR A 696 19.90 -0.35 19.53
CA TYR A 696 19.87 0.79 18.61
C TYR A 696 20.35 2.08 19.28
N ARG A 697 21.14 2.85 18.54
CA ARG A 697 21.43 4.26 18.84
C ARG A 697 20.52 5.13 18.00
N VAL A 698 19.82 6.05 18.66
CA VAL A 698 18.89 6.99 18.04
C VAL A 698 19.49 8.39 18.13
N GLY A 699 19.66 9.09 17.00
CA GLY A 699 20.19 10.46 17.00
C GLY A 699 20.46 11.07 15.63
#